data_AF-A0A0P1A987-F1
#
_entry.id   AF-A0A0P1A987-F1
#
_cell.length_a   1.000
_cell.length_b   1.000
_cell.length_c   1.000
_cell.angle_alpha   90.00
_cell.angle_beta   90.00
_cell.angle_gamma   90.00
#
_symmetry.space_group_name_H-M   'P 1'
#
loop_
_entity.id
_entity.type
_entity.pdbx_description
1 polymer ?
#
loop_
_entity_poly.entity_id
_entity_poly.type
_entity_poly.pdbx_seq_one_letter_code
_entity_poly.pdbx_strand_id
1 'polypeptide(L)'
;MEFLPDHLIEIHVCHFVHLKDRWHNLAWVSKRWRRLTIASVHRESHVDLTWCTGQTELKKAVAVLVDRQHSTTESNFMSKVSQLQSVALYGPCVTSPLLSHVVEGLHSKQLRHVDVESKQISDSALEQLCRCVSLQTLALHCIRLTNKSLVAIARACFKLTKVDLSGSLRVQDEGILAIVINCPLLQKINLTMCRRITDRSILALAKHTSLTLDEIILDRCLKISGPAIRCLFKSQRNLRSFSCARCPKVQGADFYSFQPLKTKTSCALSTLDVSGCAGLDDVGVAALVASNRKTLRSLNLSTLHSLNGATFTTIAQCTELQSLNLSLCRTLNNQDLSAIASGCPQLLTLLLSGCIALDDLGIKSLASKALSLQQLSLEFCYNITDEGIAAIISHCQQLRHLNIKACNNLTIASFRTLSRRKLPFETLYIGACANMETTAAYYSIVKHKFPRCHKLGLFSEYPSLYIDTSRPFCVSHPSTKYILTYDKRVSVDNIEGMSGRIPNVSTRIVPKSITLPETGSCFDTTSILTKRPSNDKGDDSAHISAFSLSKSSKPHTTDTFLRKGQGSGGTADLEKSLKAEKLEYLSPRSRHQQPAAFRERPNPPDTSFRRFYERADLPIQIDHGGVRNMVAWKVDITKLDFHHYLPIFFDGLREVEEPYAFLSEQGIKDMLINASNKVLPVVPQLIIPIKSALNTRNARIIVKTLHMLQLMVTCESAAQPSGGPGLIGQALVPYYRQLLPVLNIFIRKNDNIGDAIDYSQRKQLNLGDLIQQTLEILEIHGGDDAFINIKYLIPTYQSVCLG
;
A
#
# COMPACT_ATOMS: atom_id res chain seq x y z
N MET A 1 6.73 -29.76 -38.53
CA MET A 1 5.28 -29.65 -38.82
C MET A 1 4.98 -29.12 -40.23
N GLU A 2 5.92 -28.49 -40.94
CA GLU A 2 5.68 -27.93 -42.29
C GLU A 2 5.42 -28.97 -43.41
N PHE A 3 5.65 -30.26 -43.13
CA PHE A 3 5.50 -31.36 -44.10
C PHE A 3 4.22 -32.19 -43.92
N LEU A 4 3.33 -31.83 -42.99
CA LEU A 4 2.08 -32.56 -42.77
C LEU A 4 0.98 -32.08 -43.73
N PRO A 5 0.12 -32.96 -44.26
CA PRO A 5 -1.01 -32.57 -45.08
C PRO A 5 -2.10 -31.85 -44.24
N ASP A 6 -2.84 -30.92 -44.85
CA ASP A 6 -3.72 -29.96 -44.16
C ASP A 6 -4.72 -30.60 -43.18
N HIS A 7 -5.30 -31.74 -43.55
CA HIS A 7 -6.28 -32.45 -42.73
C HIS A 7 -5.69 -32.98 -41.41
N LEU A 8 -4.42 -33.40 -41.39
CA LEU A 8 -3.74 -33.88 -40.18
C LEU A 8 -3.27 -32.72 -39.30
N ILE A 9 -2.91 -31.59 -39.91
CA ILE A 9 -2.56 -30.36 -39.20
C ILE A 9 -3.79 -29.80 -38.47
N GLU A 10 -4.96 -29.74 -39.12
CA GLU A 10 -6.21 -29.27 -38.48
C GLU A 10 -6.63 -30.13 -37.28
N ILE A 11 -6.50 -31.46 -37.37
CA ILE A 11 -6.89 -32.38 -36.30
C ILE A 11 -5.97 -32.24 -35.08
N HIS A 12 -4.65 -32.17 -35.30
CA HIS A 12 -3.66 -32.21 -34.22
C HIS A 12 -3.27 -30.84 -33.66
N VAL A 13 -3.18 -29.78 -34.48
CA VAL A 13 -2.75 -28.44 -34.02
C VAL A 13 -3.86 -27.72 -33.26
N CYS A 14 -5.13 -27.90 -33.66
CA CYS A 14 -6.27 -27.26 -32.98
C CYS A 14 -6.46 -27.73 -31.53
N HIS A 15 -5.93 -28.90 -31.15
CA HIS A 15 -6.05 -29.44 -29.79
C HIS A 15 -4.86 -29.10 -28.89
N PHE A 16 -3.70 -28.72 -29.46
CA PHE A 16 -2.43 -28.65 -28.70
C PHE A 16 -2.05 -27.24 -28.22
N VAL A 17 -2.66 -26.18 -28.78
CA VAL A 17 -2.26 -24.79 -28.51
C VAL A 17 -3.42 -23.98 -27.94
N HIS A 18 -3.27 -23.47 -26.72
CA HIS A 18 -4.27 -22.66 -26.02
C HIS A 18 -4.41 -21.28 -26.67
N LEU A 19 -5.63 -20.71 -26.78
CA LEU A 19 -5.92 -19.44 -27.50
C LEU A 19 -4.99 -18.27 -27.13
N LYS A 20 -4.60 -18.23 -25.85
CA LYS A 20 -3.69 -17.25 -25.23
C LYS A 20 -2.29 -17.26 -25.85
N ASP A 21 -1.80 -18.44 -26.24
CA ASP A 21 -0.47 -18.67 -26.81
C ASP A 21 -0.46 -18.48 -28.34
N ARG A 22 -1.65 -18.45 -28.97
CA ARG A 22 -1.82 -18.39 -30.43
C ARG A 22 -1.42 -17.04 -31.03
N TRP A 23 -1.78 -15.92 -30.40
CA TRP A 23 -1.64 -14.59 -31.03
C TRP A 23 -0.27 -13.92 -30.87
N HIS A 24 0.45 -14.18 -29.78
CA HIS A 24 1.78 -13.60 -29.54
C HIS A 24 2.79 -14.00 -30.63
N ASN A 25 2.64 -15.23 -31.16
CA ASN A 25 3.50 -15.77 -32.21
C ASN A 25 2.90 -15.58 -33.61
N LEU A 26 1.60 -15.28 -33.77
CA LEU A 26 0.89 -15.20 -35.06
C LEU A 26 1.45 -14.16 -36.04
N ALA A 27 2.02 -13.07 -35.54
CA ALA A 27 2.71 -12.07 -36.37
C ALA A 27 3.95 -12.66 -37.08
N TRP A 28 4.51 -13.74 -36.54
CA TRP A 28 5.73 -14.40 -37.01
C TRP A 28 5.45 -15.66 -37.85
N VAL A 29 4.18 -16.01 -38.08
CA VAL A 29 3.79 -17.28 -38.74
C VAL A 29 3.14 -17.05 -40.12
N SER A 30 3.31 -18.05 -40.99
CA SER A 30 2.87 -18.03 -42.38
C SER A 30 1.35 -17.80 -42.53
N LYS A 31 0.94 -17.34 -43.72
CA LYS A 31 -0.49 -17.11 -44.07
C LYS A 31 -1.37 -18.35 -43.85
N ARG A 32 -0.80 -19.55 -43.98
CA ARG A 32 -1.46 -20.84 -43.73
C ARG A 32 -1.79 -21.06 -42.25
N TRP A 33 -0.85 -20.74 -41.35
CA TRP A 33 -1.08 -20.80 -39.90
C TRP A 33 -2.14 -19.82 -39.41
N ARG A 34 -2.17 -18.61 -39.98
CA ARG A 34 -3.25 -17.65 -39.72
C ARG A 34 -4.62 -18.24 -40.04
N ARG A 35 -4.80 -18.80 -41.24
CA ARG A 35 -6.05 -19.45 -41.67
C ARG A 35 -6.48 -20.58 -40.74
N LEU A 36 -5.54 -21.44 -40.33
CA LEU A 36 -5.81 -22.55 -39.41
C LEU A 36 -6.21 -22.07 -38.00
N THR A 37 -5.56 -21.03 -37.48
CA THR A 37 -5.95 -20.43 -36.20
C THR A 37 -7.35 -19.83 -36.26
N ILE A 38 -7.69 -19.14 -37.36
CA ILE A 38 -9.03 -18.58 -37.57
C ILE A 38 -10.08 -19.69 -37.63
N ALA A 39 -9.82 -20.78 -38.34
CA ALA A 39 -10.69 -21.97 -38.37
C ALA A 39 -10.88 -22.58 -36.97
N SER A 40 -9.81 -22.63 -36.15
CA SER A 40 -9.88 -23.09 -34.76
C SER A 40 -10.69 -22.15 -33.84
N VAL A 41 -10.52 -20.83 -33.99
CA VAL A 41 -11.33 -19.81 -33.30
C VAL A 41 -12.81 -19.94 -33.68
N HIS A 42 -13.10 -20.17 -34.96
CA HIS A 42 -14.47 -20.46 -35.42
C HIS A 42 -15.04 -21.71 -34.74
N ARG A 43 -14.24 -22.75 -34.51
CA ARG A 43 -14.67 -23.97 -33.81
C ARG A 43 -15.01 -23.72 -32.33
N GLU A 44 -14.25 -22.85 -31.66
CA GLU A 44 -14.42 -22.54 -30.23
C GLU A 44 -15.46 -21.44 -29.95
N SER A 45 -16.02 -20.78 -30.98
CA SER A 45 -17.08 -19.75 -30.88
C SER A 45 -16.75 -18.53 -29.99
N HIS A 46 -15.48 -18.38 -29.60
CA HIS A 46 -14.96 -17.38 -28.67
C HIS A 46 -13.70 -16.73 -29.23
N VAL A 47 -13.60 -15.39 -29.14
CA VAL A 47 -12.42 -14.62 -29.52
C VAL A 47 -11.96 -13.76 -28.37
N ASP A 48 -10.68 -13.88 -28.02
CA ASP A 48 -9.97 -12.97 -27.14
C ASP A 48 -8.93 -12.17 -27.94
N LEU A 49 -9.11 -10.85 -28.05
CA LEU A 49 -8.21 -9.94 -28.76
C LEU A 49 -7.29 -9.13 -27.81
N THR A 50 -7.20 -9.49 -26.52
CA THR A 50 -6.32 -8.83 -25.52
C THR A 50 -4.85 -8.78 -25.92
N TRP A 51 -4.39 -9.73 -26.72
CA TRP A 51 -2.99 -9.96 -27.08
C TRP A 51 -2.50 -9.07 -28.23
N CYS A 52 -3.38 -8.30 -28.88
CA CYS A 52 -2.99 -7.44 -30.00
C CYS A 52 -2.24 -6.20 -29.49
N THR A 53 -0.91 -6.20 -29.62
CA THR A 53 -0.01 -5.15 -29.11
C THR A 53 0.00 -3.86 -29.94
N GLY A 54 -0.77 -3.78 -31.03
CA GLY A 54 -0.84 -2.60 -31.90
C GLY A 54 -2.18 -2.43 -32.61
N GLN A 55 -2.55 -1.18 -32.90
CA GLN A 55 -3.80 -0.84 -33.59
C GLN A 55 -3.88 -1.44 -35.01
N THR A 56 -2.75 -1.59 -35.69
CA THR A 56 -2.67 -2.19 -37.04
C THR A 56 -2.95 -3.69 -36.99
N GLU A 57 -2.36 -4.40 -36.04
CA GLU A 57 -2.58 -5.85 -35.85
C GLU A 57 -4.00 -6.15 -35.38
N LEU A 58 -4.56 -5.31 -34.50
CA LEU A 58 -5.96 -5.43 -34.07
C LEU A 58 -6.93 -5.15 -35.24
N LYS A 59 -6.66 -4.15 -36.08
CA LYS A 59 -7.43 -3.89 -37.30
C LYS A 59 -7.32 -5.04 -38.30
N LYS A 60 -6.13 -5.63 -38.48
CA LYS A 60 -5.95 -6.81 -39.35
C LYS A 60 -6.66 -8.04 -38.78
N ALA A 61 -6.58 -8.28 -37.48
CA ALA A 61 -7.28 -9.38 -36.80
C ALA A 61 -8.79 -9.26 -36.98
N VAL A 62 -9.35 -8.06 -36.75
CA VAL A 62 -10.78 -7.80 -36.98
C VAL A 62 -11.13 -7.86 -38.46
N ALA A 63 -10.33 -7.30 -39.36
CA ALA A 63 -10.55 -7.41 -40.80
C ALA A 63 -10.61 -8.87 -41.22
N VAL A 64 -9.71 -9.72 -40.73
CA VAL A 64 -9.70 -11.15 -41.05
C VAL A 64 -10.90 -11.91 -40.46
N LEU A 65 -11.45 -11.47 -39.31
CA LEU A 65 -12.69 -12.01 -38.76
C LEU A 65 -13.94 -11.55 -39.53
N VAL A 66 -13.85 -10.42 -40.24
CA VAL A 66 -14.98 -9.76 -40.94
C VAL A 66 -14.94 -10.00 -42.46
N ASP A 67 -13.77 -10.24 -43.04
CA ASP A 67 -13.55 -10.30 -44.48
C ASP A 67 -14.21 -11.55 -45.08
N ARG A 68 -15.42 -11.33 -45.61
CA ARG A 68 -16.29 -12.33 -46.23
C ARG A 68 -16.14 -12.39 -47.76
N GLN A 69 -15.28 -11.58 -48.37
CA GLN A 69 -15.34 -11.33 -49.80
C GLN A 69 -13.93 -11.06 -50.35
N HIS A 70 -13.21 -12.12 -50.77
CA HIS A 70 -12.26 -12.15 -51.91
C HIS A 70 -11.31 -13.38 -51.86
N SER A 71 -11.87 -14.59 -51.87
CA SER A 71 -11.14 -15.72 -52.49
C SER A 71 -12.08 -16.47 -53.42
N THR A 72 -12.08 -16.07 -54.68
CA THR A 72 -12.77 -16.69 -55.81
C THR A 72 -12.14 -18.01 -56.28
N THR A 73 -11.51 -18.77 -55.39
CA THR A 73 -11.03 -20.11 -55.68
C THR A 73 -11.21 -20.97 -54.43
N GLU A 74 -11.78 -22.16 -54.63
CA GLU A 74 -12.12 -23.19 -53.62
C GLU A 74 -13.53 -23.08 -52.99
N SER A 75 -14.52 -23.02 -53.88
CA SER A 75 -15.87 -23.50 -53.63
C SER A 75 -15.84 -25.00 -53.29
N ASN A 76 -15.89 -25.34 -51.99
CA ASN A 76 -16.57 -26.54 -51.45
C ASN A 76 -16.38 -26.74 -49.93
N PHE A 77 -15.53 -25.96 -49.25
CA PHE A 77 -15.30 -26.10 -47.80
C PHE A 77 -16.09 -25.14 -46.91
N MET A 78 -16.97 -24.30 -47.48
CA MET A 78 -17.60 -23.16 -46.80
C MET A 78 -19.02 -23.39 -46.24
N SER A 79 -19.52 -24.62 -46.15
CA SER A 79 -20.91 -24.90 -45.73
C SER A 79 -21.11 -25.25 -44.25
N LYS A 80 -20.09 -25.15 -43.40
CA LYS A 80 -20.21 -25.30 -41.92
C LYS A 80 -19.62 -24.09 -41.20
N VAL A 81 -20.24 -22.92 -41.34
CA VAL A 81 -19.83 -21.71 -40.61
C VAL A 81 -20.36 -21.78 -39.18
N SER A 82 -19.52 -22.20 -38.23
CA SER A 82 -19.79 -22.09 -36.80
C SER A 82 -19.81 -20.61 -36.40
N GLN A 83 -20.94 -20.26 -35.81
CA GLN A 83 -21.36 -18.90 -35.49
C GLN A 83 -20.63 -18.41 -34.23
N LEU A 84 -19.68 -17.47 -34.36
CA LEU A 84 -19.05 -16.76 -33.23
C LEU A 84 -20.09 -16.13 -32.27
N GLN A 85 -20.07 -16.49 -30.99
CA GLN A 85 -21.05 -16.01 -29.98
C GLN A 85 -20.43 -15.17 -28.87
N SER A 86 -19.10 -15.21 -28.71
CA SER A 86 -18.40 -14.51 -27.63
C SER A 86 -17.21 -13.71 -28.16
N VAL A 87 -17.09 -12.45 -27.72
CA VAL A 87 -16.00 -11.54 -28.05
C VAL A 87 -15.50 -10.85 -26.79
N ALA A 88 -14.18 -10.86 -26.60
CA ALA A 88 -13.50 -10.19 -25.49
C ALA A 88 -12.42 -9.23 -26.03
N LEU A 89 -12.53 -7.94 -25.68
CA LEU A 89 -11.69 -6.84 -26.17
C LEU A 89 -11.09 -6.10 -24.97
N TYR A 90 -9.77 -6.13 -24.81
CA TYR A 90 -9.13 -5.41 -23.71
C TYR A 90 -7.92 -4.62 -24.18
N GLY A 91 -7.67 -3.50 -23.51
CA GLY A 91 -6.41 -2.77 -23.63
C GLY A 91 -6.53 -1.38 -24.25
N PRO A 92 -5.41 -0.64 -24.32
CA PRO A 92 -5.39 0.76 -24.74
C PRO A 92 -5.73 0.95 -26.22
N CYS A 93 -5.64 -0.11 -27.04
CA CYS A 93 -5.91 -0.09 -28.47
C CYS A 93 -7.38 -0.30 -28.84
N VAL A 94 -8.24 -0.61 -27.86
CA VAL A 94 -9.68 -0.79 -28.07
C VAL A 94 -10.35 0.59 -28.19
N THR A 95 -10.67 0.98 -29.43
CA THR A 95 -11.21 2.30 -29.79
C THR A 95 -12.68 2.22 -30.22
N SER A 96 -13.39 3.34 -30.16
CA SER A 96 -14.79 3.45 -30.60
C SER A 96 -15.03 2.93 -32.04
N PRO A 97 -14.21 3.30 -33.05
CA PRO A 97 -14.41 2.78 -34.40
C PRO A 97 -14.23 1.27 -34.49
N LEU A 98 -13.28 0.69 -33.76
CA LEU A 98 -13.04 -0.74 -33.75
C LEU A 98 -14.27 -1.51 -33.25
N LEU A 99 -14.85 -1.08 -32.13
CA LEU A 99 -16.04 -1.71 -31.59
C LEU A 99 -17.19 -1.66 -32.60
N SER A 100 -17.39 -0.52 -33.28
CA SER A 100 -18.40 -0.41 -34.34
C SER A 100 -18.15 -1.40 -35.49
N HIS A 101 -16.90 -1.52 -35.98
CA HIS A 101 -16.56 -2.45 -37.05
C HIS A 101 -16.76 -3.91 -36.64
N VAL A 102 -16.44 -4.26 -35.39
CA VAL A 102 -16.65 -5.62 -34.86
C VAL A 102 -18.15 -5.93 -34.80
N VAL A 103 -18.97 -5.01 -34.30
CA VAL A 103 -20.43 -5.20 -34.17
C VAL A 103 -21.15 -5.18 -35.54
N GLU A 104 -20.64 -4.43 -36.52
CA GLU A 104 -21.18 -4.41 -37.88
C GLU A 104 -20.78 -5.64 -38.69
N GLY A 105 -19.52 -6.07 -38.58
CA GLY A 105 -19.00 -7.21 -39.31
C GLY A 105 -19.46 -8.57 -38.75
N LEU A 106 -19.61 -8.68 -37.43
CA LEU A 106 -20.20 -9.85 -36.79
C LEU A 106 -21.71 -9.63 -36.70
N HIS A 107 -22.49 -10.41 -37.45
CA HIS A 107 -23.96 -10.35 -37.44
C HIS A 107 -24.52 -10.18 -36.02
N SER A 108 -25.02 -8.98 -35.72
CA SER A 108 -25.29 -8.53 -34.35
C SER A 108 -26.28 -9.43 -33.59
N LYS A 109 -27.13 -10.18 -34.30
CA LYS A 109 -28.11 -11.11 -33.70
C LYS A 109 -27.48 -12.38 -33.09
N GLN A 110 -26.21 -12.64 -33.35
CA GLN A 110 -25.52 -13.88 -32.98
C GLN A 110 -24.70 -13.76 -31.69
N LEU A 111 -24.25 -12.55 -31.35
CA LEU A 111 -23.43 -12.30 -30.17
C LEU A 111 -24.23 -12.49 -28.88
N ARG A 112 -23.71 -13.35 -27.99
CA ARG A 112 -24.27 -13.65 -26.67
C ARG A 112 -23.40 -13.14 -25.53
N HIS A 113 -22.08 -13.05 -25.72
CA HIS A 113 -21.16 -12.61 -24.70
C HIS A 113 -20.24 -11.53 -25.25
N VAL A 114 -20.27 -10.36 -24.64
CA VAL A 114 -19.39 -9.23 -24.99
C VAL A 114 -18.67 -8.77 -23.73
N ASP A 115 -17.35 -8.80 -23.77
CA ASP A 115 -16.48 -8.26 -22.73
C ASP A 115 -15.58 -7.18 -23.32
N VAL A 116 -15.61 -5.98 -22.74
CA VAL A 116 -14.88 -4.82 -23.23
C VAL A 116 -14.24 -4.06 -22.07
N GLU A 117 -12.92 -4.02 -22.05
CA GLU A 117 -12.13 -3.13 -21.20
C GLU A 117 -11.41 -2.07 -22.04
N SER A 118 -11.77 -0.80 -21.83
CA SER A 118 -11.12 0.31 -22.52
C SER A 118 -11.16 1.62 -21.72
N LYS A 119 -10.07 2.37 -21.81
CA LYS A 119 -9.99 3.76 -21.31
C LYS A 119 -10.44 4.78 -22.36
N GLN A 120 -10.59 4.38 -23.61
CA GLN A 120 -10.79 5.28 -24.76
C GLN A 120 -12.21 5.24 -25.36
N ILE A 121 -12.97 4.17 -25.13
CA ILE A 121 -14.33 4.03 -25.67
C ILE A 121 -15.27 5.13 -25.17
N SER A 122 -16.07 5.67 -26.09
CA SER A 122 -17.16 6.62 -25.83
C SER A 122 -18.52 5.91 -25.75
N ASP A 123 -19.50 6.56 -25.10
CA ASP A 123 -20.88 6.03 -25.02
C ASP A 123 -21.50 5.76 -26.40
N SER A 124 -21.23 6.61 -27.38
CA SER A 124 -21.73 6.45 -28.76
C SER A 124 -21.30 5.15 -29.43
N ALA A 125 -20.12 4.62 -29.09
CA ALA A 125 -19.68 3.33 -29.60
C ALA A 125 -20.35 2.17 -28.88
N LEU A 126 -20.60 2.30 -27.58
CA LEU A 126 -21.30 1.29 -26.80
C LEU A 126 -22.79 1.23 -27.17
N GLU A 127 -23.38 2.32 -27.62
CA GLU A 127 -24.73 2.31 -28.19
C GLU A 127 -24.86 1.38 -29.41
N GLN A 128 -23.77 1.07 -30.12
CA GLN A 128 -23.81 0.07 -31.20
C GLN A 128 -24.15 -1.34 -30.69
N LEU A 129 -23.84 -1.64 -29.42
CA LEU A 129 -24.22 -2.90 -28.78
C LEU A 129 -25.75 -3.07 -28.68
N CYS A 130 -26.55 -2.01 -28.86
CA CYS A 130 -28.01 -2.13 -28.96
C CYS A 130 -28.46 -3.00 -30.15
N ARG A 131 -27.61 -3.18 -31.17
CA ARG A 131 -27.87 -4.09 -32.28
C ARG A 131 -27.80 -5.56 -31.86
N CYS A 132 -27.18 -5.87 -30.71
CA CYS A 132 -26.95 -7.21 -30.20
C CYS A 132 -28.08 -7.73 -29.30
N VAL A 133 -29.26 -7.91 -29.87
CA VAL A 133 -30.50 -8.24 -29.11
C VAL A 133 -30.45 -9.60 -28.37
N SER A 134 -29.54 -10.50 -28.79
CA SER A 134 -29.36 -11.83 -28.19
C SER A 134 -28.35 -11.87 -27.03
N LEU A 135 -27.87 -10.70 -26.56
CA LEU A 135 -26.82 -10.63 -25.55
C LEU A 135 -27.30 -11.20 -24.20
N GLN A 136 -26.50 -12.12 -23.66
CA GLN A 136 -26.70 -12.78 -22.36
C GLN A 136 -25.69 -12.31 -21.33
N THR A 137 -24.44 -12.08 -21.73
CA THR A 137 -23.38 -11.56 -20.86
C THR A 137 -22.83 -10.27 -21.41
N LEU A 138 -22.85 -9.23 -20.58
CA LEU A 138 -22.28 -7.92 -20.87
C LEU A 138 -21.26 -7.57 -19.79
N ALA A 139 -19.99 -7.47 -20.15
CA ALA A 139 -18.93 -6.98 -19.28
C ALA A 139 -18.34 -5.69 -19.88
N LEU A 140 -18.48 -4.58 -19.16
CA LEU A 140 -18.01 -3.26 -19.57
C LEU A 140 -17.13 -2.66 -18.47
N HIS A 141 -15.82 -2.75 -18.66
CA HIS A 141 -14.80 -2.18 -17.78
C HIS A 141 -14.31 -0.85 -18.36
N CYS A 142 -15.23 0.10 -18.52
CA CYS A 142 -14.98 1.34 -19.25
C CYS A 142 -15.05 2.57 -18.35
N ILE A 143 -13.93 3.28 -18.17
CA ILE A 143 -13.83 4.45 -17.27
C ILE A 143 -14.75 5.60 -17.71
N ARG A 144 -15.00 5.71 -19.03
CA ARG A 144 -15.82 6.77 -19.63
C ARG A 144 -17.31 6.43 -19.75
N LEU A 145 -17.72 5.19 -19.44
CA LEU A 145 -19.10 4.70 -19.53
C LEU A 145 -20.06 5.54 -18.68
N THR A 146 -21.12 6.07 -19.27
CA THR A 146 -22.19 6.77 -18.52
C THR A 146 -23.53 6.04 -18.59
N ASN A 147 -24.55 6.59 -17.91
CA ASN A 147 -25.88 6.00 -17.89
C ASN A 147 -26.55 5.98 -19.27
N LYS A 148 -26.18 6.88 -20.20
CA LYS A 148 -26.85 6.99 -21.51
C LYS A 148 -26.75 5.70 -22.31
N SER A 149 -25.52 5.20 -22.47
CA SER A 149 -25.24 3.95 -23.18
C SER A 149 -25.83 2.75 -22.44
N LEU A 150 -25.74 2.69 -21.10
CA LEU A 150 -26.36 1.62 -20.31
C LEU A 150 -27.88 1.57 -20.45
N VAL A 151 -28.56 2.72 -20.44
CA VAL A 151 -30.02 2.79 -20.62
C VAL A 151 -30.39 2.30 -22.02
N ALA A 152 -29.65 2.70 -23.05
CA ALA A 152 -29.88 2.25 -24.42
C ALA A 152 -29.70 0.72 -24.55
N ILE A 153 -28.59 0.19 -24.01
CA ILE A 153 -28.29 -1.25 -24.04
C ILE A 153 -29.34 -2.04 -23.25
N ALA A 154 -29.73 -1.58 -22.06
CA ALA A 154 -30.72 -2.26 -21.23
C ALA A 154 -32.08 -2.36 -21.93
N ARG A 155 -32.49 -1.33 -22.68
CA ARG A 155 -33.75 -1.34 -23.45
C ARG A 155 -33.71 -2.30 -24.64
N ALA A 156 -32.55 -2.50 -25.24
CA ALA A 156 -32.39 -3.38 -26.40
C ALA A 156 -32.12 -4.85 -26.04
N CYS A 157 -31.34 -5.09 -24.98
CA CYS A 157 -30.81 -6.41 -24.62
C CYS A 157 -31.58 -7.05 -23.45
N PHE A 158 -32.84 -7.42 -23.66
CA PHE A 158 -33.71 -7.98 -22.60
C PHE A 158 -33.32 -9.40 -22.14
N LYS A 159 -32.41 -10.08 -22.85
CA LYS A 159 -31.95 -11.44 -22.53
C LYS A 159 -30.71 -11.49 -21.62
N LEU A 160 -30.29 -10.35 -21.07
CA LEU A 160 -29.13 -10.26 -20.20
C LEU A 160 -29.33 -11.08 -18.91
N THR A 161 -28.41 -12.01 -18.67
CA THR A 161 -28.34 -12.85 -17.46
C THR A 161 -27.19 -12.45 -16.56
N LYS A 162 -26.09 -11.95 -17.13
CA LYS A 162 -24.90 -11.49 -16.40
C LYS A 162 -24.48 -10.11 -16.87
N VAL A 163 -24.31 -9.19 -15.92
CA VAL A 163 -23.82 -7.83 -16.17
C VAL A 163 -22.63 -7.54 -15.26
N ASP A 164 -21.48 -7.24 -15.83
CA ASP A 164 -20.29 -6.77 -15.12
C ASP A 164 -19.98 -5.34 -15.53
N LEU A 165 -20.06 -4.42 -14.58
CA LEU A 165 -19.74 -2.99 -14.78
C LEU A 165 -18.56 -2.58 -13.92
N SER A 166 -17.73 -3.53 -13.49
CA SER A 166 -16.66 -3.23 -12.56
C SER A 166 -15.65 -2.25 -13.13
N GLY A 167 -15.23 -1.30 -12.30
CA GLY A 167 -14.35 -0.20 -12.71
C GLY A 167 -15.03 0.93 -13.49
N SER A 168 -16.34 0.85 -13.77
CA SER A 168 -17.09 1.91 -14.46
C SER A 168 -17.44 3.07 -13.52
N LEU A 169 -16.45 3.95 -13.28
CA LEU A 169 -16.50 5.01 -12.26
C LEU A 169 -17.60 6.07 -12.44
N ARG A 170 -18.15 6.21 -13.66
CA ARG A 170 -19.11 7.25 -14.03
C ARG A 170 -20.58 6.77 -14.00
N VAL A 171 -20.81 5.47 -13.90
CA VAL A 171 -22.15 4.86 -13.81
C VAL A 171 -22.81 5.27 -12.49
N GLN A 172 -24.08 5.68 -12.58
CA GLN A 172 -24.91 6.07 -11.44
C GLN A 172 -26.15 5.19 -11.36
N ASP A 173 -27.02 5.47 -10.38
CA ASP A 173 -28.18 4.63 -10.12
C ASP A 173 -29.11 4.48 -11.33
N GLU A 174 -29.32 5.54 -12.10
CA GLU A 174 -30.22 5.50 -13.28
C GLU A 174 -29.84 4.42 -14.31
N GLY A 175 -28.54 4.15 -14.49
CA GLY A 175 -28.08 3.08 -15.39
C GLY A 175 -28.43 1.68 -14.86
N ILE A 176 -28.30 1.47 -13.55
CA ILE A 176 -28.64 0.19 -12.91
C ILE A 176 -30.14 -0.01 -12.84
N LEU A 177 -30.91 1.04 -12.53
CA LEU A 177 -32.37 0.99 -12.54
C LEU A 177 -32.88 0.59 -13.93
N ALA A 178 -32.29 1.11 -15.01
CA ALA A 178 -32.66 0.72 -16.36
C ALA A 178 -32.40 -0.77 -16.63
N ILE A 179 -31.27 -1.31 -16.16
CA ILE A 179 -30.99 -2.75 -16.27
C ILE A 179 -32.02 -3.56 -15.47
N VAL A 180 -32.30 -3.18 -14.22
CA VAL A 180 -33.27 -3.85 -13.35
C VAL A 180 -34.67 -3.91 -13.98
N ILE A 181 -35.12 -2.81 -14.59
CA ILE A 181 -36.46 -2.71 -15.18
C ILE A 181 -36.57 -3.50 -16.48
N ASN A 182 -35.54 -3.49 -17.34
CA ASN A 182 -35.63 -4.03 -18.70
C ASN A 182 -35.05 -5.44 -18.86
N CYS A 183 -34.29 -5.95 -17.89
CA CYS A 183 -33.62 -7.26 -17.95
C CYS A 183 -34.16 -8.23 -16.88
N PRO A 184 -35.32 -8.87 -17.10
CA PRO A 184 -35.95 -9.74 -16.09
C PRO A 184 -35.19 -11.05 -15.84
N LEU A 185 -34.32 -11.47 -16.76
CA LEU A 185 -33.52 -12.69 -16.66
C LEU A 185 -32.19 -12.49 -15.94
N LEU A 186 -31.95 -11.30 -15.36
CA LEU A 186 -30.70 -11.00 -14.69
C LEU A 186 -30.51 -11.89 -13.45
N GLN A 187 -29.40 -12.62 -13.43
CA GLN A 187 -28.98 -13.51 -12.36
C GLN A 187 -27.71 -13.03 -11.66
N LYS A 188 -26.79 -12.40 -12.41
CA LYS A 188 -25.47 -12.02 -11.90
C LYS A 188 -25.17 -10.56 -12.18
N ILE A 189 -24.79 -9.80 -11.16
CA ILE A 189 -24.38 -8.41 -11.33
C ILE A 189 -23.12 -8.09 -10.53
N ASN A 190 -22.11 -7.54 -11.21
CA ASN A 190 -20.87 -7.07 -10.60
C ASN A 190 -20.75 -5.55 -10.76
N LEU A 191 -20.72 -4.85 -9.63
CA LEU A 191 -20.63 -3.38 -9.53
C LEU A 191 -19.36 -2.95 -8.80
N THR A 192 -18.32 -3.79 -8.78
CA THR A 192 -17.06 -3.51 -8.10
C THR A 192 -16.48 -2.16 -8.52
N MET A 193 -16.06 -1.33 -7.56
CA MET A 193 -15.50 0.01 -7.78
C MET A 193 -16.45 1.02 -8.45
N CYS A 194 -17.76 0.77 -8.50
CA CYS A 194 -18.74 1.76 -8.99
C CYS A 194 -19.03 2.83 -7.93
N ARG A 195 -18.13 3.81 -7.79
CA ARG A 195 -18.11 4.81 -6.69
C ARG A 195 -19.32 5.76 -6.63
N ARG A 196 -20.12 5.83 -7.70
CA ARG A 196 -21.26 6.75 -7.80
C ARG A 196 -22.61 6.08 -7.56
N ILE A 197 -22.67 4.75 -7.50
CA ILE A 197 -23.89 3.99 -7.18
C ILE A 197 -24.21 4.14 -5.70
N THR A 198 -25.49 4.27 -5.36
CA THR A 198 -26.00 4.43 -4.00
C THR A 198 -26.97 3.30 -3.63
N ASP A 199 -27.50 3.36 -2.41
CA ASP A 199 -28.51 2.43 -1.91
C ASP A 199 -29.75 2.33 -2.81
N ARG A 200 -30.07 3.37 -3.60
CA ARG A 200 -31.21 3.37 -4.53
C ARG A 200 -31.11 2.22 -5.53
N SER A 201 -29.92 1.94 -6.06
CA SER A 201 -29.71 0.80 -6.97
C SER A 201 -29.90 -0.54 -6.29
N ILE A 202 -29.35 -0.70 -5.08
CA ILE A 202 -29.40 -1.96 -4.33
C ILE A 202 -30.83 -2.24 -3.85
N LEU A 203 -31.56 -1.21 -3.44
CA LEU A 203 -32.98 -1.32 -3.10
C LEU A 203 -33.84 -1.66 -4.32
N ALA A 204 -33.51 -1.15 -5.51
CA ALA A 204 -34.18 -1.54 -6.74
C ALA A 204 -33.93 -3.02 -7.06
N LEU A 205 -32.68 -3.49 -6.99
CA LEU A 205 -32.32 -4.90 -7.12
C LEU A 205 -33.04 -5.78 -6.08
N ALA A 206 -33.15 -5.31 -4.84
CA ALA A 206 -33.82 -6.04 -3.77
C ALA A 206 -35.34 -6.16 -3.98
N LYS A 207 -36.01 -5.09 -4.40
CA LYS A 207 -37.49 -5.02 -4.43
C LYS A 207 -38.11 -5.49 -5.74
N HIS A 208 -37.35 -5.64 -6.81
CA HIS A 208 -37.90 -6.05 -8.09
C HIS A 208 -38.37 -7.51 -8.05
N THR A 209 -39.65 -7.74 -8.31
CA THR A 209 -40.32 -9.04 -8.10
C THR A 209 -39.93 -10.10 -9.13
N SER A 210 -39.54 -9.70 -10.34
CA SER A 210 -39.16 -10.64 -11.41
C SER A 210 -37.71 -11.12 -11.34
N LEU A 211 -36.85 -10.45 -10.57
CA LEU A 211 -35.43 -10.77 -10.55
C LEU A 211 -35.15 -11.98 -9.66
N THR A 212 -34.29 -12.88 -10.17
CA THR A 212 -33.82 -14.06 -9.45
C THR A 212 -32.29 -14.03 -9.38
N LEU A 213 -31.77 -13.09 -8.59
CA LEU A 213 -30.33 -12.87 -8.48
C LEU A 213 -29.66 -14.01 -7.72
N ASP A 214 -28.66 -14.61 -8.35
CA ASP A 214 -27.79 -15.66 -7.82
C ASP A 214 -26.51 -15.06 -7.22
N GLU A 215 -25.97 -14.01 -7.86
CA GLU A 215 -24.67 -13.42 -7.51
C GLU A 215 -24.68 -11.89 -7.59
N ILE A 216 -24.25 -11.24 -6.51
CA ILE A 216 -24.12 -9.78 -6.43
C ILE A 216 -22.75 -9.43 -5.82
N ILE A 217 -21.94 -8.68 -6.57
CA ILE A 217 -20.62 -8.20 -6.14
C ILE A 217 -20.64 -6.67 -6.07
N LEU A 218 -20.38 -6.12 -4.88
CA LEU A 218 -20.43 -4.69 -4.54
C LEU A 218 -19.11 -4.16 -3.99
N ASP A 219 -17.99 -4.82 -4.30
CA ASP A 219 -16.71 -4.52 -3.67
C ASP A 219 -16.25 -3.08 -3.93
N ARG A 220 -15.75 -2.43 -2.89
CA ARG A 220 -15.21 -1.05 -2.92
C ARG A 220 -16.24 -0.01 -3.40
N CYS A 221 -17.53 -0.28 -3.20
CA CYS A 221 -18.60 0.69 -3.38
C CYS A 221 -18.72 1.63 -2.18
N LEU A 222 -18.29 2.88 -2.34
CA LEU A 222 -18.12 3.83 -1.23
C LEU A 222 -19.43 4.42 -0.66
N LYS A 223 -20.54 4.29 -1.39
CA LYS A 223 -21.81 4.94 -1.06
C LYS A 223 -22.91 3.97 -0.64
N ILE A 224 -22.66 2.66 -0.69
CA ILE A 224 -23.62 1.61 -0.31
C ILE A 224 -23.55 1.36 1.20
N SER A 225 -24.70 1.34 1.86
CA SER A 225 -24.84 1.16 3.30
C SER A 225 -25.42 -0.22 3.67
N GLY A 226 -25.24 -0.63 4.93
CA GLY A 226 -25.74 -1.91 5.43
C GLY A 226 -27.27 -2.06 5.41
N PRO A 227 -28.11 -1.02 5.61
CA PRO A 227 -29.57 -1.15 5.52
C PRO A 227 -30.06 -1.61 4.14
N ALA A 228 -29.41 -1.17 3.06
CA ALA A 228 -29.74 -1.60 1.71
C ALA A 228 -29.40 -3.09 1.49
N ILE A 229 -28.23 -3.52 1.97
CA ILE A 229 -27.79 -4.93 1.96
C ILE A 229 -28.73 -5.79 2.82
N ARG A 230 -29.14 -5.31 3.99
CA ARG A 230 -30.13 -5.99 4.83
C ARG A 230 -31.46 -6.18 4.10
N CYS A 231 -31.94 -5.16 3.38
CA CYS A 231 -33.14 -5.28 2.56
C CYS A 231 -32.95 -6.34 1.47
N LEU A 232 -31.79 -6.36 0.82
CA LEU A 232 -31.44 -7.34 -0.20
C LEU A 232 -31.52 -8.79 0.33
N PHE A 233 -30.91 -9.09 1.48
CA PHE A 233 -30.95 -10.42 2.12
C PHE A 233 -32.33 -10.83 2.63
N LYS A 234 -33.23 -9.87 2.84
CA LYS A 234 -34.63 -10.16 3.20
C LYS A 234 -35.50 -10.43 1.98
N SER A 235 -35.21 -9.82 0.83
CA SER A 235 -36.04 -9.97 -0.37
C SER A 235 -35.57 -11.09 -1.31
N GLN A 236 -34.26 -11.27 -1.50
CA GLN A 236 -33.72 -12.16 -2.53
C GLN A 236 -33.49 -13.58 -2.02
N ARG A 237 -34.36 -14.52 -2.39
CA ARG A 237 -34.33 -15.93 -1.92
C ARG A 237 -33.28 -16.79 -2.62
N ASN A 238 -33.00 -16.49 -3.89
CA ASN A 238 -32.09 -17.28 -4.72
C ASN A 238 -30.63 -16.82 -4.65
N LEU A 239 -30.33 -15.80 -3.83
CA LEU A 239 -28.98 -15.26 -3.71
C LEU A 239 -28.07 -16.28 -3.02
N ARG A 240 -27.07 -16.76 -3.75
CA ARG A 240 -26.07 -17.74 -3.27
C ARG A 240 -24.72 -17.08 -3.03
N SER A 241 -24.36 -16.08 -3.84
CA SER A 241 -23.09 -15.39 -3.76
C SER A 241 -23.26 -13.90 -3.51
N PHE A 242 -22.63 -13.42 -2.43
CA PHE A 242 -22.62 -12.00 -2.11
C PHE A 242 -21.24 -11.54 -1.67
N SER A 243 -20.79 -10.43 -2.25
CA SER A 243 -19.54 -9.79 -1.91
C SER A 243 -19.74 -8.29 -1.71
N CYS A 244 -19.25 -7.75 -0.59
CA CYS A 244 -19.19 -6.31 -0.35
C CYS A 244 -17.87 -5.90 0.29
N ALA A 245 -16.75 -6.43 -0.21
CA ALA A 245 -15.43 -6.18 0.36
C ALA A 245 -15.05 -4.69 0.33
N ARG A 246 -14.47 -4.19 1.42
CA ARG A 246 -13.94 -2.82 1.57
C ARG A 246 -14.98 -1.73 1.31
N CYS A 247 -16.20 -1.94 1.78
CA CYS A 247 -17.29 -0.95 1.75
C CYS A 247 -17.34 -0.16 3.09
N PRO A 248 -16.95 1.12 3.11
CA PRO A 248 -16.74 1.86 4.37
C PRO A 248 -18.03 2.24 5.11
N LYS A 249 -19.18 2.24 4.41
CA LYS A 249 -20.49 2.60 4.99
C LYS A 249 -21.26 1.40 5.54
N VAL A 250 -20.72 0.19 5.42
CA VAL A 250 -21.34 -1.02 5.95
C VAL A 250 -20.95 -1.16 7.42
N GLN A 251 -21.93 -1.11 8.31
CA GLN A 251 -21.71 -1.15 9.75
C GLN A 251 -22.31 -2.42 10.36
N GLY A 252 -21.71 -2.91 11.45
CA GLY A 252 -22.19 -4.11 12.16
C GLY A 252 -23.63 -3.97 12.67
N ALA A 253 -23.96 -2.79 13.21
CA ALA A 253 -25.28 -2.43 13.74
C ALA A 253 -26.44 -2.66 12.75
N ASP A 254 -26.16 -2.58 11.44
CA ASP A 254 -27.16 -2.81 10.41
C ASP A 254 -27.68 -4.26 10.41
N PHE A 255 -26.83 -5.21 10.83
CA PHE A 255 -27.07 -6.65 10.74
C PHE A 255 -27.52 -7.29 12.05
N TYR A 256 -27.61 -6.55 13.16
CA TYR A 256 -28.03 -7.08 14.45
C TYR A 256 -29.41 -7.74 14.43
N SER A 257 -30.28 -7.35 13.50
CA SER A 257 -31.59 -7.98 13.32
C SER A 257 -31.52 -9.45 12.89
N PHE A 258 -30.42 -9.88 12.29
CA PHE A 258 -30.22 -11.26 11.83
C PHE A 258 -29.73 -12.22 12.92
N GLN A 259 -29.67 -11.76 14.18
CA GLN A 259 -29.39 -12.64 15.30
C GLN A 259 -30.38 -13.82 15.35
N PRO A 260 -29.94 -15.00 15.86
CA PRO A 260 -30.66 -16.28 15.73
C PRO A 260 -32.11 -16.29 16.24
N LEU A 261 -32.47 -15.34 17.10
CA LEU A 261 -33.72 -15.29 17.85
C LEU A 261 -34.77 -14.31 17.28
N LYS A 262 -34.44 -13.48 16.26
CA LYS A 262 -35.32 -12.35 15.86
C LYS A 262 -35.85 -12.43 14.43
N THR A 263 -35.02 -12.66 13.42
CA THR A 263 -35.48 -12.76 12.02
C THR A 263 -34.64 -13.72 11.21
N LYS A 264 -35.28 -14.60 10.43
CA LYS A 264 -34.60 -15.42 9.40
C LYS A 264 -34.29 -14.54 8.18
N THR A 265 -33.07 -14.62 7.65
CA THR A 265 -32.78 -14.20 6.28
C THR A 265 -33.58 -15.06 5.30
N SER A 266 -33.95 -14.52 4.15
CA SER A 266 -34.63 -15.31 3.11
C SER A 266 -33.65 -15.93 2.12
N CYS A 267 -32.42 -15.41 2.06
CA CYS A 267 -31.32 -15.95 1.28
C CYS A 267 -30.62 -17.12 1.98
N ALA A 268 -30.06 -18.01 1.15
CA ALA A 268 -29.24 -19.14 1.58
C ALA A 268 -27.85 -19.02 0.92
N LEU A 269 -27.00 -18.15 1.48
CA LEU A 269 -25.70 -17.84 0.90
C LEU A 269 -24.76 -19.04 1.01
N SER A 270 -24.12 -19.38 -0.10
CA SER A 270 -22.99 -20.32 -0.17
C SER A 270 -21.65 -19.60 -0.11
N THR A 271 -21.57 -18.37 -0.62
CA THR A 271 -20.33 -17.59 -0.66
C THR A 271 -20.59 -16.19 -0.12
N LEU A 272 -19.80 -15.80 0.89
CA LEU A 272 -19.89 -14.49 1.53
C LEU A 272 -18.49 -13.87 1.66
N ASP A 273 -18.32 -12.69 1.08
CA ASP A 273 -17.13 -11.86 1.27
C ASP A 273 -17.51 -10.48 1.81
N VAL A 274 -17.05 -10.19 3.02
CA VAL A 274 -17.22 -8.90 3.69
C VAL A 274 -15.87 -8.35 4.17
N SER A 275 -14.79 -8.79 3.51
CA SER A 275 -13.41 -8.47 3.90
C SER A 275 -13.13 -6.96 3.86
N GLY A 276 -12.41 -6.46 4.85
CA GLY A 276 -11.95 -5.06 4.90
C GLY A 276 -13.05 -4.01 5.09
N CYS A 277 -14.26 -4.42 5.46
CA CYS A 277 -15.31 -3.51 5.92
C CYS A 277 -15.03 -3.09 7.37
N ALA A 278 -14.28 -2.00 7.55
CA ALA A 278 -13.84 -1.53 8.87
C ALA A 278 -14.97 -1.22 9.86
N GLY A 279 -16.20 -0.96 9.38
CA GLY A 279 -17.38 -0.72 10.21
C GLY A 279 -18.07 -1.99 10.73
N LEU A 280 -17.68 -3.17 10.26
CA LEU A 280 -18.23 -4.44 10.75
C LEU A 280 -17.58 -4.85 12.06
N ASP A 281 -18.40 -4.98 13.10
CA ASP A 281 -18.03 -5.52 14.40
C ASP A 281 -18.33 -7.02 14.50
N ASP A 282 -17.83 -7.64 15.57
CA ASP A 282 -18.01 -9.05 15.89
C ASP A 282 -19.50 -9.47 15.91
N VAL A 283 -20.38 -8.63 16.47
CA VAL A 283 -21.81 -8.95 16.61
C VAL A 283 -22.50 -8.98 15.26
N GLY A 284 -22.22 -8.01 14.37
CA GLY A 284 -22.79 -7.94 13.04
C GLY A 284 -22.33 -9.09 12.15
N VAL A 285 -21.05 -9.44 12.19
CA VAL A 285 -20.51 -10.58 11.42
C VAL A 285 -21.04 -11.91 11.95
N ALA A 286 -21.06 -12.11 13.27
CA ALA A 286 -21.65 -13.29 13.87
C ALA A 286 -23.12 -13.47 13.46
N ALA A 287 -23.92 -12.39 13.40
CA ALA A 287 -25.31 -12.46 12.93
C ALA A 287 -25.41 -12.89 11.45
N LEU A 288 -24.54 -12.36 10.58
CA LEU A 288 -24.49 -12.73 9.16
C LEU A 288 -24.08 -14.20 8.95
N VAL A 289 -23.10 -14.68 9.69
CA VAL A 289 -22.65 -16.08 9.62
C VAL A 289 -23.71 -17.00 10.21
N ALA A 290 -24.28 -16.67 11.38
CA ALA A 290 -25.27 -17.50 12.06
C ALA A 290 -26.52 -17.75 11.20
N SER A 291 -26.94 -16.76 10.43
CA SER A 291 -28.10 -16.86 9.54
C SER A 291 -27.87 -17.79 8.34
N ASN A 292 -26.62 -17.96 7.88
CA ASN A 292 -26.26 -18.78 6.71
C ASN A 292 -25.37 -20.00 7.06
N ARG A 293 -25.23 -20.35 8.34
CA ARG A 293 -24.30 -21.39 8.84
C ARG A 293 -24.46 -22.78 8.20
N LYS A 294 -25.66 -23.12 7.71
CA LYS A 294 -25.93 -24.43 7.09
C LYS A 294 -25.61 -24.49 5.60
N THR A 295 -25.42 -23.33 4.95
CA THR A 295 -25.26 -23.24 3.49
C THR A 295 -23.91 -22.68 3.07
N LEU A 296 -23.22 -21.96 3.97
CA LEU A 296 -21.93 -21.34 3.68
C LEU A 296 -20.84 -22.37 3.39
N ARG A 297 -20.25 -22.23 2.21
CA ARG A 297 -19.13 -23.02 1.69
C ARG A 297 -17.85 -22.20 1.56
N SER A 298 -17.96 -20.90 1.27
CA SER A 298 -16.82 -19.97 1.22
C SER A 298 -17.09 -18.72 2.04
N LEU A 299 -16.17 -18.38 2.94
CA LEU A 299 -16.27 -17.22 3.81
C LEU A 299 -14.96 -16.43 3.81
N ASN A 300 -15.03 -15.15 3.43
CA ASN A 300 -13.89 -14.24 3.49
C ASN A 300 -14.17 -13.09 4.47
N LEU A 301 -13.44 -13.10 5.58
CA LEU A 301 -13.47 -12.09 6.64
C LEU A 301 -12.11 -11.39 6.81
N SER A 302 -11.23 -11.50 5.82
CA SER A 302 -9.89 -10.94 5.91
C SER A 302 -9.91 -9.43 6.18
N THR A 303 -8.88 -8.93 6.85
CA THR A 303 -8.71 -7.50 7.22
C THR A 303 -9.81 -6.92 8.12
N LEU A 304 -10.66 -7.75 8.73
CA LEU A 304 -11.55 -7.32 9.81
C LEU A 304 -10.81 -7.38 11.15
N HIS A 305 -10.57 -6.21 11.74
CA HIS A 305 -9.76 -6.07 12.96
C HIS A 305 -10.57 -6.16 14.27
N SER A 306 -11.90 -6.10 14.17
CA SER A 306 -12.83 -6.01 15.32
C SER A 306 -13.53 -7.34 15.66
N LEU A 307 -13.08 -8.46 15.08
CA LEU A 307 -13.67 -9.79 15.34
C LEU A 307 -13.15 -10.36 16.65
N ASN A 308 -13.98 -11.10 17.38
CA ASN A 308 -13.64 -11.77 18.63
C ASN A 308 -14.13 -13.23 18.61
N GLY A 309 -14.00 -13.92 19.75
CA GLY A 309 -14.38 -15.32 19.90
C GLY A 309 -15.84 -15.66 19.54
N ALA A 310 -16.79 -14.72 19.60
CA ALA A 310 -18.18 -15.02 19.26
C ALA A 310 -18.37 -15.27 17.75
N THR A 311 -17.74 -14.45 16.88
CA THR A 311 -17.73 -14.73 15.43
C THR A 311 -17.05 -16.07 15.15
N PHE A 312 -15.88 -16.34 15.73
CA PHE A 312 -15.15 -17.59 15.49
C PHE A 312 -15.91 -18.83 15.98
N THR A 313 -16.58 -18.75 17.12
CA THR A 313 -17.49 -19.79 17.61
C THR A 313 -18.66 -20.02 16.66
N THR A 314 -19.20 -18.94 16.08
CA THR A 314 -20.27 -19.03 15.08
C THR A 314 -19.77 -19.66 13.77
N ILE A 315 -18.55 -19.34 13.34
CA ILE A 315 -17.90 -19.96 12.17
C ILE A 315 -17.71 -21.45 12.41
N ALA A 316 -17.30 -21.87 13.60
CA ALA A 316 -17.18 -23.29 13.96
C ALA A 316 -18.50 -24.06 13.86
N GLN A 317 -19.66 -23.40 13.79
CA GLN A 317 -20.95 -24.06 13.55
C GLN A 317 -21.26 -24.25 12.05
N CYS A 318 -20.37 -23.82 11.15
CA CYS A 318 -20.55 -23.94 9.70
C CYS A 318 -20.00 -25.28 9.19
N THR A 319 -20.85 -26.29 9.12
CA THR A 319 -20.45 -27.68 8.81
C THR A 319 -20.11 -27.93 7.34
N GLU A 320 -20.65 -27.13 6.42
CA GLU A 320 -20.39 -27.22 4.98
C GLU A 320 -19.24 -26.32 4.49
N LEU A 321 -18.53 -25.66 5.42
CA LEU A 321 -17.50 -24.68 5.07
C LEU A 321 -16.28 -25.36 4.45
N GLN A 322 -15.94 -24.97 3.22
CA GLN A 322 -14.84 -25.51 2.44
C GLN A 322 -13.68 -24.51 2.30
N SER A 323 -13.97 -23.21 2.26
CA SER A 323 -12.97 -22.15 2.12
C SER A 323 -13.17 -21.08 3.18
N LEU A 324 -12.13 -20.79 3.95
CA LEU A 324 -12.15 -19.78 5.00
C LEU A 324 -10.91 -18.89 4.91
N ASN A 325 -11.14 -17.58 4.80
CA ASN A 325 -10.08 -16.58 4.83
C ASN A 325 -10.23 -15.66 6.05
N LEU A 326 -9.30 -15.78 6.99
CA LEU A 326 -9.19 -14.97 8.21
C LEU A 326 -7.88 -14.15 8.22
N SER A 327 -7.28 -13.92 7.05
CA SER A 327 -6.02 -13.18 6.95
C SER A 327 -6.13 -11.80 7.57
N LEU A 328 -5.12 -11.39 8.35
CA LEU A 328 -5.04 -10.12 9.07
C LEU A 328 -6.12 -9.92 10.16
N CYS A 329 -6.82 -10.97 10.57
CA CYS A 329 -7.63 -11.01 11.80
C CYS A 329 -6.68 -11.21 13.00
N ARG A 330 -6.20 -10.11 13.58
CA ARG A 330 -5.16 -10.11 14.65
C ARG A 330 -5.63 -10.67 15.99
N THR A 331 -6.93 -10.73 16.21
CA THR A 331 -7.59 -11.21 17.42
C THR A 331 -7.78 -12.73 17.46
N LEU A 332 -7.58 -13.42 16.33
CA LEU A 332 -7.71 -14.87 16.23
C LEU A 332 -6.64 -15.56 17.08
N ASN A 333 -7.07 -16.32 18.10
CA ASN A 333 -6.18 -17.06 18.99
C ASN A 333 -6.21 -18.58 18.73
N ASN A 334 -5.37 -19.33 19.46
CA ASN A 334 -5.24 -20.78 19.31
C ASN A 334 -6.52 -21.56 19.67
N GLN A 335 -7.31 -21.08 20.64
CA GLN A 335 -8.56 -21.73 21.06
C GLN A 335 -9.64 -21.58 19.97
N ASP A 336 -9.75 -20.39 19.39
CA ASP A 336 -10.65 -20.11 18.27
C ASP A 336 -10.30 -20.96 17.05
N LEU A 337 -9.01 -21.05 16.70
CA LEU A 337 -8.56 -21.90 15.60
C LEU A 337 -8.86 -23.38 15.86
N SER A 338 -8.68 -23.85 17.09
CA SER A 338 -9.04 -25.22 17.50
C SER A 338 -10.54 -25.47 17.39
N ALA A 339 -11.38 -24.51 17.77
CA ALA A 339 -12.83 -24.60 17.63
C ALA A 339 -13.23 -24.69 16.15
N ILE A 340 -12.68 -23.81 15.29
CA ILE A 340 -12.93 -23.83 13.84
C ILE A 340 -12.50 -25.16 13.23
N ALA A 341 -11.31 -25.66 13.57
CA ALA A 341 -10.81 -26.94 13.07
C ALA A 341 -11.67 -28.14 13.50
N SER A 342 -12.31 -28.05 14.67
CA SER A 342 -13.23 -29.10 15.17
C SER A 342 -14.61 -29.02 14.50
N GLY A 343 -15.08 -27.81 14.23
CA GLY A 343 -16.43 -27.54 13.77
C GLY A 343 -16.63 -27.57 12.26
N CYS A 344 -15.56 -27.39 11.49
CA CYS A 344 -15.59 -27.35 10.02
C CYS A 344 -14.82 -28.54 9.40
N PRO A 345 -15.40 -29.76 9.39
CA PRO A 345 -14.69 -30.97 8.91
C PRO A 345 -14.44 -31.01 7.39
N GLN A 346 -15.20 -30.23 6.62
CA GLN A 346 -15.08 -30.13 5.16
C GLN A 346 -14.10 -29.04 4.70
N LEU A 347 -13.34 -28.45 5.61
CA LEU A 347 -12.45 -27.33 5.27
C LEU A 347 -11.29 -27.79 4.37
N LEU A 348 -11.27 -27.26 3.14
CA LEU A 348 -10.26 -27.53 2.13
C LEU A 348 -9.23 -26.40 2.05
N THR A 349 -9.66 -25.15 2.19
CA THR A 349 -8.81 -23.96 2.07
C THR A 349 -8.90 -23.11 3.33
N LEU A 350 -7.74 -22.85 3.95
CA LEU A 350 -7.62 -22.00 5.13
C LEU A 350 -6.50 -20.97 4.94
N LEU A 351 -6.86 -19.69 4.93
CA LEU A 351 -5.91 -18.59 4.78
C LEU A 351 -5.83 -17.80 6.09
N LEU A 352 -4.66 -17.84 6.74
CA LEU A 352 -4.38 -17.23 8.04
C LEU A 352 -3.23 -16.21 7.95
N SER A 353 -3.00 -15.62 6.77
CA SER A 353 -1.86 -14.75 6.56
C SER A 353 -1.91 -13.54 7.50
N GLY A 354 -0.84 -13.28 8.26
CA GLY A 354 -0.72 -12.16 9.20
C GLY A 354 -1.52 -12.32 10.51
N CYS A 355 -1.95 -13.53 10.86
CA CYS A 355 -2.53 -13.86 12.16
C CYS A 355 -1.42 -14.06 13.21
N ILE A 356 -0.86 -12.96 13.70
CA ILE A 356 0.32 -12.94 14.58
C ILE A 356 0.12 -13.57 15.96
N ALA A 357 -1.13 -13.71 16.44
CA ALA A 357 -1.42 -14.30 17.75
C ALA A 357 -1.41 -15.84 17.75
N LEU A 358 -1.28 -16.47 16.59
CA LEU A 358 -1.19 -17.93 16.46
C LEU A 358 0.24 -18.42 16.67
N ASP A 359 0.37 -19.54 17.38
CA ASP A 359 1.63 -20.25 17.61
C ASP A 359 1.51 -21.74 17.24
N ASP A 360 2.52 -22.53 17.58
CA ASP A 360 2.57 -23.96 17.28
C ASP A 360 1.44 -24.76 17.96
N LEU A 361 0.88 -24.33 19.09
CA LEU A 361 -0.23 -25.02 19.75
C LEU A 361 -1.49 -24.94 18.89
N GLY A 362 -1.79 -23.77 18.34
CA GLY A 362 -2.90 -23.57 17.42
C GLY A 362 -2.74 -24.41 16.15
N ILE A 363 -1.53 -24.41 15.57
CA ILE A 363 -1.22 -25.18 14.37
C ILE A 363 -1.26 -26.69 14.60
N LYS A 364 -0.75 -27.18 15.75
CA LYS A 364 -0.86 -28.60 16.13
C LYS A 364 -2.32 -29.03 16.26
N SER A 365 -3.16 -28.21 16.88
CA SER A 365 -4.59 -28.49 16.99
C SER A 365 -5.32 -28.42 15.65
N LEU A 366 -4.91 -27.52 14.76
CA LEU A 366 -5.45 -27.47 13.40
C LEU A 366 -5.07 -28.75 12.64
N ALA A 367 -3.79 -29.14 12.69
CA ALA A 367 -3.27 -30.28 11.94
C ALA A 367 -3.89 -31.61 12.37
N SER A 368 -4.18 -31.80 13.66
CA SER A 368 -4.79 -33.04 14.16
C SER A 368 -6.28 -33.19 13.83
N LYS A 369 -6.97 -32.08 13.53
CA LYS A 369 -8.43 -32.07 13.32
C LYS A 369 -8.84 -31.82 11.86
N ALA A 370 -8.15 -30.93 11.16
CA ALA A 370 -8.44 -30.55 9.76
C ALA A 370 -7.69 -31.45 8.77
N LEU A 371 -8.05 -32.74 8.72
CA LEU A 371 -7.35 -33.75 7.91
C LEU A 371 -7.59 -33.61 6.39
N SER A 372 -8.72 -32.99 6.01
CA SER A 372 -9.13 -32.76 4.61
C SER A 372 -8.49 -31.53 3.97
N LEU A 373 -7.62 -30.81 4.69
CA LEU A 373 -7.09 -29.52 4.26
C LEU A 373 -6.16 -29.68 3.04
N GLN A 374 -6.46 -28.95 1.97
CA GLN A 374 -5.73 -28.95 0.71
C GLN A 374 -4.87 -27.68 0.51
N GLN A 375 -5.30 -26.54 1.05
CA GLN A 375 -4.59 -25.28 0.94
C GLN A 375 -4.48 -24.57 2.30
N LEU A 376 -3.25 -24.23 2.69
CA LEU A 376 -2.95 -23.52 3.93
C LEU A 376 -1.99 -22.35 3.66
N SER A 377 -2.35 -21.15 4.13
CA SER A 377 -1.45 -19.99 4.13
C SER A 377 -1.21 -19.47 5.53
N LEU A 378 0.07 -19.41 5.91
CA LEU A 378 0.60 -18.91 7.18
C LEU A 378 1.54 -17.71 6.95
N GLU A 379 1.44 -17.04 5.80
CA GLU A 379 2.34 -15.94 5.46
C GLU A 379 2.31 -14.83 6.53
N PHE A 380 3.47 -14.31 6.94
CA PHE A 380 3.60 -13.32 8.02
C PHE A 380 3.10 -13.79 9.41
N CYS A 381 2.94 -15.09 9.64
CA CYS A 381 2.74 -15.63 10.99
C CYS A 381 4.09 -15.84 11.68
N TYR A 382 4.55 -14.82 12.41
CA TYR A 382 5.91 -14.78 12.95
C TYR A 382 6.17 -15.73 14.12
N ASN A 383 5.13 -16.13 14.87
CA ASN A 383 5.26 -16.94 16.09
C ASN A 383 5.24 -18.46 15.82
N ILE A 384 5.13 -18.89 14.56
CA ILE A 384 5.15 -20.30 14.18
C ILE A 384 6.59 -20.78 14.02
N THR A 385 6.93 -21.91 14.61
CA THR A 385 8.27 -22.50 14.58
C THR A 385 8.29 -23.84 13.83
N ASP A 386 9.43 -24.53 13.86
CA ASP A 386 9.61 -25.83 13.23
C ASP A 386 8.64 -26.90 13.76
N GLU A 387 8.18 -26.78 15.01
CA GLU A 387 7.24 -27.73 15.61
C GLU A 387 5.85 -27.68 14.96
N GLY A 388 5.34 -26.47 14.68
CA GLY A 388 4.06 -26.29 14.00
C GLY A 388 4.08 -26.85 12.58
N ILE A 389 5.17 -26.61 11.84
CA ILE A 389 5.34 -27.16 10.49
C ILE A 389 5.45 -28.69 10.53
N ALA A 390 6.19 -29.25 11.50
CA ALA A 390 6.27 -30.70 11.65
C ALA A 390 4.90 -31.35 11.89
N ALA A 391 4.03 -30.70 12.67
CA ALA A 391 2.66 -31.15 12.89
C ALA A 391 1.83 -31.17 11.59
N ILE A 392 1.91 -30.11 10.77
CA ILE A 392 1.22 -30.03 9.47
C ILE A 392 1.69 -31.16 8.55
N ILE A 393 2.99 -31.40 8.47
CA ILE A 393 3.56 -32.41 7.56
C ILE A 393 3.25 -33.84 8.00
N SER A 394 3.10 -34.08 9.30
CA SER A 394 2.74 -35.39 9.84
C SER A 394 1.25 -35.72 9.67
N HIS A 395 0.35 -34.75 9.87
CA HIS A 395 -1.10 -35.03 9.92
C HIS A 395 -1.86 -34.62 8.64
N CYS A 396 -1.51 -33.51 7.99
CA CYS A 396 -2.24 -32.99 6.81
C CYS A 396 -1.73 -33.58 5.49
N GLN A 397 -1.98 -34.87 5.27
CA GLN A 397 -1.48 -35.59 4.08
C GLN A 397 -2.16 -35.16 2.76
N GLN A 398 -3.36 -34.58 2.82
CA GLN A 398 -4.08 -34.08 1.63
C GLN A 398 -3.64 -32.68 1.19
N LEU A 399 -2.73 -32.02 1.93
CA LEU A 399 -2.28 -30.66 1.63
C LEU A 399 -1.49 -30.59 0.32
N ARG A 400 -2.00 -29.81 -0.64
CA ARG A 400 -1.42 -29.58 -1.98
C ARG A 400 -0.74 -28.23 -2.10
N HIS A 401 -1.24 -27.23 -1.38
CA HIS A 401 -0.77 -25.85 -1.43
C HIS A 401 -0.39 -25.37 -0.03
N LEU A 402 0.88 -24.99 0.15
CA LEU A 402 1.37 -24.47 1.43
C LEU A 402 2.12 -23.15 1.23
N ASN A 403 1.73 -22.10 1.96
CA ASN A 403 2.45 -20.84 2.00
C ASN A 403 2.97 -20.57 3.43
N ILE A 404 4.29 -20.55 3.58
CA ILE A 404 5.03 -20.28 4.84
C ILE A 404 6.02 -19.12 4.68
N LYS A 405 5.75 -18.23 3.72
CA LYS A 405 6.58 -17.05 3.45
C LYS A 405 6.56 -16.10 4.64
N ALA A 406 7.70 -15.49 4.96
CA ALA A 406 7.87 -14.56 6.07
C ALA A 406 7.50 -15.12 7.46
N CYS A 407 7.56 -16.44 7.63
CA CYS A 407 7.58 -17.09 8.94
C CYS A 407 9.02 -17.07 9.47
N ASN A 408 9.35 -16.04 10.25
CA ASN A 408 10.73 -15.70 10.60
C ASN A 408 11.41 -16.67 11.58
N ASN A 409 10.63 -17.45 12.33
CA ASN A 409 11.14 -18.40 13.31
C ASN A 409 11.33 -19.83 12.75
N LEU A 410 11.21 -20.01 11.43
CA LEU A 410 11.49 -21.30 10.78
C LEU A 410 12.99 -21.46 10.51
N THR A 411 13.52 -22.66 10.78
CA THR A 411 14.92 -23.00 10.56
C THR A 411 15.09 -24.09 9.49
N ILE A 412 16.33 -24.53 9.25
CA ILE A 412 16.63 -25.65 8.36
C ILE A 412 15.91 -26.96 8.78
N ALA A 413 15.52 -27.11 10.05
CA ALA A 413 14.79 -28.28 10.53
C ALA A 413 13.39 -28.39 9.91
N SER A 414 12.66 -27.29 9.74
CA SER A 414 11.39 -27.26 8.98
C SER A 414 11.55 -27.81 7.57
N PHE A 415 12.57 -27.37 6.86
CA PHE A 415 12.79 -27.76 5.46
C PHE A 415 13.24 -29.22 5.32
N ARG A 416 14.00 -29.75 6.29
CA ARG A 416 14.28 -31.19 6.39
C ARG A 416 13.02 -32.00 6.70
N THR A 417 12.09 -31.46 7.47
CA THR A 417 10.81 -32.12 7.73
C THR A 417 9.90 -32.10 6.49
N LEU A 418 9.83 -30.97 5.78
CA LEU A 418 9.15 -30.85 4.49
C LEU A 418 9.68 -31.87 3.47
N SER A 419 11.00 -32.09 3.44
CA SER A 419 11.61 -33.07 2.55
C SER A 419 11.36 -34.54 2.96
N ARG A 420 10.77 -34.82 4.11
CA ARG A 420 10.35 -36.19 4.51
C ARG A 420 8.93 -36.55 4.07
N ARG A 421 8.13 -35.56 3.64
CA ARG A 421 6.75 -35.78 3.16
C ARG A 421 6.74 -36.75 1.96
N LYS A 422 5.79 -37.70 1.95
CA LYS A 422 5.65 -38.71 0.87
C LYS A 422 4.99 -38.13 -0.38
N LEU A 423 3.93 -37.33 -0.22
CA LEU A 423 3.20 -36.72 -1.33
C LEU A 423 3.77 -35.34 -1.68
N PRO A 424 4.08 -35.06 -2.96
CA PRO A 424 4.60 -33.77 -3.37
C PRO A 424 3.53 -32.68 -3.26
N PHE A 425 3.94 -31.45 -2.95
CA PHE A 425 3.08 -30.28 -3.06
C PHE A 425 2.88 -29.90 -4.53
N GLU A 426 1.68 -29.44 -4.88
CA GLU A 426 1.42 -28.78 -6.16
C GLU A 426 2.01 -27.36 -6.16
N THR A 427 1.81 -26.61 -5.07
CA THR A 427 2.46 -25.30 -4.86
C THR A 427 3.00 -25.14 -3.46
N LEU A 428 4.22 -24.60 -3.35
CA LEU A 428 4.90 -24.35 -2.09
C LEU A 428 5.55 -22.97 -2.13
N TYR A 429 5.02 -22.04 -1.33
CA TYR A 429 5.53 -20.67 -1.24
C TYR A 429 6.41 -20.53 0.00
N ILE A 430 7.69 -20.24 -0.25
CA ILE A 430 8.73 -20.07 0.76
C ILE A 430 9.55 -18.83 0.38
N GLY A 431 9.87 -17.98 1.35
CA GLY A 431 10.72 -16.81 1.14
C GLY A 431 10.67 -15.85 2.33
N ALA A 432 11.66 -14.95 2.43
CA ALA A 432 11.74 -13.91 3.46
C ALA A 432 11.69 -14.40 4.93
N CYS A 433 12.17 -15.62 5.23
CA CYS A 433 12.33 -16.09 6.61
C CYS A 433 13.66 -15.55 7.18
N ALA A 434 13.58 -14.79 8.28
CA ALA A 434 14.68 -13.94 8.79
C ALA A 434 16.00 -14.66 9.16
N ASN A 435 15.99 -15.96 9.45
CA ASN A 435 17.16 -16.66 10.00
C ASN A 435 17.90 -17.56 8.98
N MET A 436 17.77 -17.28 7.68
CA MET A 436 18.36 -18.09 6.63
C MET A 436 19.81 -17.66 6.34
N GLU A 437 20.77 -18.21 7.09
CA GLU A 437 22.20 -18.24 6.71
C GLU A 437 22.41 -18.89 5.32
N THR A 438 21.46 -19.67 4.82
CA THR A 438 21.60 -20.38 3.54
C THR A 438 20.28 -20.50 2.78
N THR A 439 19.85 -19.40 2.14
CA THR A 439 18.97 -19.48 0.95
C THR A 439 19.48 -20.50 -0.07
N ALA A 440 20.80 -20.74 -0.11
CA ALA A 440 21.46 -21.77 -0.91
C ALA A 440 21.23 -23.23 -0.43
N ALA A 441 21.21 -23.52 0.89
CA ALA A 441 21.00 -24.88 1.40
C ALA A 441 19.52 -25.29 1.35
N TYR A 442 18.61 -24.32 1.49
CA TYR A 442 17.21 -24.52 1.18
C TYR A 442 17.01 -24.87 -0.31
N TYR A 443 17.67 -24.11 -1.21
CA TYR A 443 17.58 -24.34 -2.65
C TYR A 443 18.01 -25.76 -3.02
N SER A 444 19.07 -26.30 -2.40
CA SER A 444 19.50 -27.68 -2.66
C SER A 444 18.52 -28.72 -2.14
N ILE A 445 18.00 -28.57 -0.91
CA ILE A 445 17.11 -29.57 -0.26
C ILE A 445 15.73 -29.63 -0.94
N VAL A 446 15.13 -28.48 -1.24
CA VAL A 446 13.73 -28.43 -1.71
C VAL A 446 13.64 -28.55 -3.24
N LYS A 447 14.57 -27.98 -4.00
CA LYS A 447 14.58 -28.13 -5.47
C LYS A 447 14.81 -29.57 -5.91
N HIS A 448 15.65 -30.32 -5.19
CA HIS A 448 15.92 -31.73 -5.51
C HIS A 448 14.68 -32.60 -5.36
N LYS A 449 13.81 -32.32 -4.37
CA LYS A 449 12.60 -33.12 -4.12
C LYS A 449 11.35 -32.60 -4.83
N PHE A 450 11.25 -31.31 -5.07
CA PHE A 450 10.06 -30.67 -5.67
C PHE A 450 10.41 -29.82 -6.91
N PRO A 451 10.83 -30.45 -8.02
CA PRO A 451 11.30 -29.74 -9.22
C PRO A 451 10.21 -28.95 -9.97
N ARG A 452 8.92 -29.28 -9.75
CA ARG A 452 7.76 -28.63 -10.37
C ARG A 452 7.16 -27.47 -9.55
N CYS A 453 7.65 -27.23 -8.33
CA CYS A 453 7.15 -26.11 -7.52
C CYS A 453 7.50 -24.79 -8.22
N HIS A 454 6.46 -24.06 -8.66
CA HIS A 454 6.62 -22.77 -9.31
C HIS A 454 7.27 -21.78 -8.33
N LYS A 455 8.47 -21.33 -8.67
CA LYS A 455 9.18 -20.26 -7.98
C LYS A 455 8.46 -18.93 -8.27
N LEU A 456 7.51 -18.54 -7.43
CA LEU A 456 7.00 -17.16 -7.41
C LEU A 456 7.64 -16.44 -6.23
N GLY A 457 8.86 -15.98 -6.46
CA GLY A 457 9.66 -15.34 -5.42
C GLY A 457 11.11 -15.11 -5.82
N LEU A 458 11.32 -14.42 -6.94
CA LEU A 458 12.34 -13.39 -7.16
C LEU A 458 12.09 -12.86 -8.58
N PHE A 459 11.24 -11.82 -8.67
CA PHE A 459 10.85 -11.08 -9.88
C PHE A 459 9.90 -11.78 -10.89
N SER A 460 8.97 -10.96 -11.40
CA SER A 460 7.93 -11.16 -12.45
C SER A 460 6.80 -12.18 -12.21
N GLU A 461 5.62 -11.65 -11.87
CA GLU A 461 4.34 -11.78 -12.62
C GLU A 461 3.13 -11.58 -11.68
N TYR A 462 2.73 -10.32 -11.51
CA TYR A 462 1.34 -9.93 -11.27
C TYR A 462 1.04 -8.73 -12.18
N PRO A 463 0.02 -8.76 -13.05
CA PRO A 463 -0.50 -7.54 -13.61
C PRO A 463 -1.30 -6.82 -12.51
N SER A 464 -0.79 -5.66 -12.10
CA SER A 464 -1.54 -4.63 -11.36
C SER A 464 -2.01 -4.95 -9.94
N LEU A 465 -1.10 -4.96 -8.97
CA LEU A 465 -1.39 -4.42 -7.64
C LEU A 465 -0.09 -3.96 -6.95
N TYR A 466 0.19 -2.66 -7.05
CA TYR A 466 1.19 -1.96 -6.26
C TYR A 466 0.81 -2.06 -4.77
N ILE A 467 1.71 -2.61 -3.95
CA ILE A 467 1.76 -2.29 -2.51
C ILE A 467 2.89 -1.29 -2.35
N ASP A 468 2.48 -0.03 -2.31
CA ASP A 468 3.24 1.09 -1.80
C ASP A 468 3.57 0.82 -0.31
N THR A 469 4.85 0.67 0.03
CA THR A 469 5.34 0.67 1.42
C THR A 469 5.91 2.02 1.82
N SER A 470 5.49 3.11 1.19
CA SER A 470 6.03 4.44 1.40
C SER A 470 5.01 5.57 1.19
N ARG A 471 3.90 5.56 1.94
CA ARG A 471 3.22 6.78 2.45
C ARG A 471 2.07 6.46 3.41
N PRO A 472 1.97 7.13 4.57
CA PRO A 472 0.70 7.27 5.26
C PRO A 472 -0.21 8.23 4.47
N PHE A 473 -1.44 7.82 4.22
CA PHE A 473 -2.49 8.67 3.66
C PHE A 473 -2.86 9.78 4.66
N CYS A 474 -2.60 11.04 4.32
CA CYS A 474 -3.35 12.19 4.83
C CYS A 474 -4.29 12.70 3.73
N VAL A 475 -5.59 12.71 4.03
CA VAL A 475 -6.64 13.28 3.19
C VAL A 475 -6.73 14.78 3.45
N SER A 476 -6.61 15.59 2.38
CA SER A 476 -7.04 16.99 2.25
C SER A 476 -8.57 17.08 2.34
N HIS A 477 -9.26 17.91 3.14
CA HIS A 477 -9.43 19.39 3.22
C HIS A 477 -10.85 19.61 3.86
N PRO A 478 -11.35 20.82 4.28
CA PRO A 478 -10.98 22.18 3.87
C PRO A 478 -10.90 23.27 5.00
N SER A 479 -10.28 24.40 4.63
CA SER A 479 -10.64 25.82 4.93
C SER A 479 -10.89 26.36 6.36
N THR A 480 -9.97 27.24 6.78
CA THR A 480 -10.17 28.58 7.39
C THR A 480 -10.76 28.73 8.81
N LYS A 481 -9.94 29.16 9.78
CA LYS A 481 -9.99 30.49 10.46
C LYS A 481 -9.06 30.58 11.68
N TYR A 482 -8.56 31.81 11.87
CA TYR A 482 -7.73 32.37 12.93
C TYR A 482 -8.19 32.02 14.38
N ILE A 483 -7.27 32.09 15.35
CA ILE A 483 -7.18 33.13 16.41
C ILE A 483 -6.26 32.65 17.56
N LEU A 484 -5.43 33.60 18.01
CA LEU A 484 -4.50 33.65 19.14
C LEU A 484 -5.07 33.17 20.50
N THR A 485 -4.18 32.75 21.41
CA THR A 485 -4.17 33.03 22.88
C THR A 485 -3.02 32.23 23.51
N TYR A 486 -1.89 32.84 23.94
CA TYR A 486 -1.63 33.47 25.25
C TYR A 486 -2.24 32.75 26.47
N ASP A 487 -1.41 32.18 27.36
CA ASP A 487 -1.01 32.79 28.64
C ASP A 487 -0.02 31.87 29.40
N LYS A 488 1.12 32.41 29.89
CA LYS A 488 1.49 32.67 31.32
C LYS A 488 1.49 31.44 32.24
N ARG A 489 2.35 31.28 33.24
CA ARG A 489 3.54 31.92 33.83
C ARG A 489 3.89 30.97 34.98
N VAL A 490 5.15 30.60 35.20
CA VAL A 490 5.67 30.35 36.56
C VAL A 490 7.12 30.83 36.58
N SER A 491 7.40 31.66 37.57
CA SER A 491 8.65 32.31 37.95
C SER A 491 9.30 31.57 39.11
N VAL A 492 10.64 31.40 39.11
CA VAL A 492 11.52 31.45 40.30
C VAL A 492 12.93 31.87 39.86
N ASP A 493 13.61 32.59 40.75
CA ASP A 493 14.72 33.54 40.59
C ASP A 493 16.17 33.00 40.57
N ASN A 494 17.04 33.84 39.96
CA ASN A 494 18.44 34.21 40.25
C ASN A 494 19.56 33.17 40.50
N ILE A 495 20.53 33.11 39.57
CA ILE A 495 21.99 33.27 39.84
C ILE A 495 22.65 34.00 38.64
N GLU A 496 23.41 35.05 38.93
CA GLU A 496 24.15 35.92 38.00
C GLU A 496 25.51 35.33 37.54
N GLY A 497 25.95 35.66 36.32
CA GLY A 497 27.38 35.59 35.95
C GLY A 497 27.72 35.36 34.46
N MET A 498 28.13 36.44 33.77
CA MET A 498 29.01 36.49 32.58
C MET A 498 28.46 36.26 31.15
N SER A 499 27.99 37.38 30.57
CA SER A 499 28.43 38.00 29.30
C SER A 499 28.48 37.20 27.98
N GLY A 500 27.40 37.26 27.21
CA GLY A 500 27.42 37.24 25.74
C GLY A 500 26.44 38.30 25.18
N ARG A 501 26.94 39.38 24.58
CA ARG A 501 26.13 40.51 24.08
C ARG A 501 25.52 40.26 22.68
N ILE A 502 24.37 40.88 22.47
CA ILE A 502 23.38 40.75 21.39
C ILE A 502 23.62 41.81 20.27
N PRO A 503 23.23 41.54 19.01
CA PRO A 503 22.23 42.40 18.36
C PRO A 503 21.17 41.59 17.57
N ASN A 504 20.01 41.37 18.19
CA ASN A 504 18.67 41.49 17.61
C ASN A 504 17.64 41.41 18.74
N VAL A 505 16.87 42.49 18.89
CA VAL A 505 15.82 42.65 19.90
C VAL A 505 14.54 42.04 19.33
N SER A 506 14.24 40.81 19.70
CA SER A 506 12.85 40.31 19.68
C SER A 506 12.67 39.32 20.82
N THR A 507 12.15 39.85 21.94
CA THR A 507 11.74 39.15 23.16
C THR A 507 12.85 38.39 23.91
N ARG A 508 12.84 38.53 25.25
CA ARG A 508 13.68 37.76 26.18
C ARG A 508 13.50 36.25 25.96
N ILE A 509 14.28 35.68 25.07
CA ILE A 509 14.63 34.27 25.06
C ILE A 509 16.15 34.31 25.11
N VAL A 510 16.71 34.17 26.32
CA VAL A 510 18.10 33.72 26.46
C VAL A 510 18.22 32.55 25.49
N PRO A 511 19.13 32.56 24.48
CA PRO A 511 19.30 31.39 23.64
C PRO A 511 19.48 30.24 24.60
N LYS A 512 18.61 29.20 24.56
CA LYS A 512 18.75 28.04 25.43
C LYS A 512 20.22 27.65 25.37
N SER A 513 20.97 27.90 26.44
CA SER A 513 22.28 27.30 26.61
C SER A 513 21.94 25.83 26.73
N ILE A 514 22.13 25.09 25.65
CA ILE A 514 22.02 23.64 25.69
C ILE A 514 23.30 23.19 26.38
N THR A 515 23.42 23.46 27.68
CA THR A 515 24.39 22.78 28.54
C THR A 515 23.84 21.38 28.69
N LEU A 516 24.38 20.46 27.89
CA LEU A 516 24.08 19.05 28.03
C LEU A 516 24.64 18.63 29.40
N PRO A 517 23.83 18.19 30.37
CA PRO A 517 24.33 17.82 31.71
C PRO A 517 25.37 16.69 31.67
N GLU A 518 25.46 15.99 30.52
CA GLU A 518 26.35 14.88 30.23
C GLU A 518 27.78 15.31 29.85
N THR A 519 28.02 16.60 29.57
CA THR A 519 29.32 17.10 29.06
C THR A 519 30.39 17.33 30.12
N GLY A 520 30.04 17.38 31.40
CA GLY A 520 31.02 17.48 32.49
C GLY A 520 31.96 18.70 32.37
N SER A 521 33.19 18.56 32.89
CA SER A 521 34.24 19.58 32.84
C SER A 521 35.00 19.54 31.51
N CYS A 522 35.50 20.68 31.02
CA CYS A 522 36.23 20.77 29.76
C CYS A 522 37.60 20.07 29.74
N PHE A 523 38.10 19.64 30.90
CA PHE A 523 39.37 18.90 31.05
C PHE A 523 39.17 17.41 31.33
N ASP A 524 37.92 16.95 31.49
CA ASP A 524 37.57 15.56 31.74
C ASP A 524 36.86 14.97 30.50
N THR A 525 36.97 13.66 30.29
CA THR A 525 36.30 12.99 29.16
C THR A 525 34.79 12.99 29.33
N THR A 526 34.06 13.27 28.26
CA THR A 526 32.59 13.28 28.27
C THR A 526 31.99 11.88 28.54
N SER A 527 31.00 11.80 29.44
CA SER A 527 30.38 10.52 29.84
C SER A 527 29.43 9.99 28.76
N ILE A 528 29.74 8.83 28.18
CA ILE A 528 29.01 8.28 27.01
C ILE A 528 27.73 7.55 27.47
N LEU A 529 26.55 8.05 27.08
CA LEU A 529 25.29 7.32 27.19
C LEU A 529 25.03 6.42 25.98
N THR A 530 24.48 5.22 26.21
CA THR A 530 24.16 4.22 25.17
C THR A 530 22.89 4.51 24.35
N LYS A 531 22.44 5.78 24.26
CA LYS A 531 21.23 6.15 23.52
C LYS A 531 21.55 6.48 22.06
N ARG A 532 21.05 5.68 21.12
CA ARG A 532 21.16 5.98 19.68
C ARG A 532 20.50 7.34 19.36
N PRO A 533 21.23 8.30 18.76
CA PRO A 533 20.81 9.71 18.61
C PRO A 533 19.73 9.97 17.55
N SER A 534 19.04 8.94 17.04
CA SER A 534 18.16 9.08 15.87
C SER A 534 16.91 8.20 15.88
N ASN A 535 16.68 7.42 16.94
CA ASN A 535 15.54 6.52 17.01
C ASN A 535 14.35 7.15 17.73
N ASP A 536 13.18 7.01 17.13
CA ASP A 536 11.91 7.42 17.71
C ASP A 536 11.54 6.44 18.83
N LYS A 537 11.80 6.80 20.08
CA LYS A 537 11.19 6.13 21.24
C LYS A 537 10.00 7.00 21.69
N GLY A 538 8.96 7.01 20.87
CA GLY A 538 7.63 7.42 21.33
C GLY A 538 7.06 6.29 22.16
N ASP A 539 7.24 6.36 23.48
CA ASP A 539 6.55 5.47 24.42
C ASP A 539 5.13 5.99 24.59
N ASP A 540 4.26 5.70 23.63
CA ASP A 540 2.85 6.11 23.65
C ASP A 540 2.05 5.11 24.48
N SER A 541 2.24 5.12 25.80
CA SER A 541 1.38 4.40 26.74
C SER A 541 0.03 5.13 26.88
N ALA A 542 -0.87 4.95 25.91
CA ALA A 542 -2.23 5.46 25.99
C ALA A 542 -3.19 4.37 26.50
N HIS A 543 -3.65 4.50 27.75
CA HIS A 543 -4.84 3.79 28.21
C HIS A 543 -6.07 4.39 27.50
N ILE A 544 -6.53 3.74 26.45
CA ILE A 544 -7.72 4.14 25.68
C ILE A 544 -8.82 3.12 25.96
N SER A 545 -9.89 3.54 26.65
CA SER A 545 -11.12 2.77 26.80
C SER A 545 -12.25 3.32 25.91
N ALA A 546 -13.17 2.42 25.55
CA ALA A 546 -14.33 2.51 24.66
C ALA A 546 -14.77 3.89 24.12
N PHE A 547 -14.75 3.99 22.77
CA PHE A 547 -15.61 4.75 21.83
C PHE A 547 -16.09 6.18 22.13
N SER A 548 -15.67 6.79 23.24
CA SER A 548 -15.79 8.22 23.51
C SER A 548 -14.46 8.72 24.05
N LEU A 549 -14.00 9.88 23.59
CA LEU A 549 -12.79 10.54 24.09
C LEU A 549 -13.02 11.21 25.46
N SER A 550 -13.86 10.61 26.31
CA SER A 550 -14.07 11.06 27.68
C SER A 550 -12.85 10.68 28.52
N LYS A 551 -12.28 11.64 29.24
CA LYS A 551 -11.28 11.32 30.27
C LYS A 551 -11.91 10.40 31.32
N SER A 552 -11.20 9.34 31.70
CA SER A 552 -11.54 8.56 32.90
C SER A 552 -11.67 9.49 34.11
N SER A 553 -12.68 9.27 34.95
CA SER A 553 -12.85 10.01 36.20
C SER A 553 -11.59 9.82 37.06
N LYS A 554 -11.10 10.92 37.65
CA LYS A 554 -9.93 10.83 38.54
C LYS A 554 -10.28 9.91 39.72
N PRO A 555 -9.39 8.99 40.12
CA PRO A 555 -9.59 8.24 41.36
C PRO A 555 -9.72 9.21 42.54
N HIS A 556 -10.69 8.98 43.40
CA HIS A 556 -10.90 9.81 44.60
C HIS A 556 -9.71 9.64 45.55
N THR A 557 -9.03 10.76 45.84
CA THR A 557 -8.01 10.83 46.88
C THR A 557 -8.68 11.02 48.25
N THR A 558 -8.16 10.40 49.31
CA THR A 558 -8.71 10.45 50.67
C THR A 558 -8.85 11.87 51.26
N ASP A 559 -8.18 12.86 50.67
CA ASP A 559 -8.22 14.26 51.11
C ASP A 559 -9.47 15.03 50.63
N THR A 560 -10.28 14.45 49.73
CA THR A 560 -11.51 15.07 49.21
C THR A 560 -12.76 14.24 49.53
N PHE A 561 -13.37 14.51 50.68
CA PHE A 561 -14.63 13.88 51.12
C PHE A 561 -15.84 14.83 50.97
N LEU A 562 -17.03 14.24 50.76
CA LEU A 562 -18.30 14.97 50.64
C LEU A 562 -18.68 15.58 52.00
N ARG A 563 -18.87 16.90 52.05
CA ARG A 563 -19.25 17.60 53.29
C ARG A 563 -20.77 17.55 53.50
N LYS A 564 -21.21 17.59 54.78
CA LYS A 564 -22.64 17.60 55.15
C LYS A 564 -23.35 18.79 54.49
N GLY A 565 -24.36 18.52 53.65
CA GLY A 565 -25.12 19.53 52.89
C GLY A 565 -24.78 19.67 51.41
N GLN A 566 -23.76 18.95 50.89
CA GLN A 566 -23.38 18.99 49.47
C GLN A 566 -24.04 17.93 48.57
N GLY A 567 -24.86 17.03 49.12
CA GLY A 567 -25.53 15.99 48.35
C GLY A 567 -26.99 16.34 48.06
N SER A 568 -27.33 16.63 46.81
CA SER A 568 -28.72 16.85 46.35
C SER A 568 -29.35 15.61 45.72
N GLY A 569 -29.03 14.41 46.21
CA GLY A 569 -29.77 13.17 45.92
C GLY A 569 -30.02 12.83 44.45
N GLY A 570 -29.24 13.38 43.51
CA GLY A 570 -29.40 13.15 42.07
C GLY A 570 -30.56 13.88 41.39
N THR A 571 -31.20 14.87 42.01
CA THR A 571 -32.41 15.52 41.43
C THR A 571 -32.25 16.99 41.02
N ALA A 572 -31.08 17.60 41.23
CA ALA A 572 -30.88 19.02 40.96
C ALA A 572 -29.93 19.28 39.78
N ASP A 573 -30.32 18.94 38.55
CA ASP A 573 -29.63 19.45 37.35
C ASP A 573 -30.51 19.53 36.08
N LEU A 574 -31.84 19.48 36.21
CA LEU A 574 -32.73 19.65 35.05
C LEU A 574 -32.94 21.14 34.67
N GLU A 575 -32.97 22.05 35.65
CA GLU A 575 -33.33 23.45 35.40
C GLU A 575 -32.14 24.33 34.95
N LYS A 576 -30.90 23.97 35.25
CA LYS A 576 -29.72 24.71 34.74
C LYS A 576 -29.38 24.36 33.29
N SER A 577 -29.87 23.22 32.78
CA SER A 577 -29.58 22.76 31.42
C SER A 577 -30.41 23.48 30.35
N LEU A 578 -31.61 23.98 30.69
CA LEU A 578 -32.55 24.58 29.72
C LEU A 578 -32.30 26.07 29.41
N LYS A 579 -31.39 26.76 30.11
CA LYS A 579 -31.02 28.16 29.80
C LYS A 579 -29.70 28.30 29.01
N ALA A 580 -29.07 27.18 28.65
CA ALA A 580 -27.81 27.16 27.90
C ALA A 580 -27.98 26.79 26.41
N GLU A 581 -29.19 26.90 25.85
CA GLU A 581 -29.41 26.86 24.40
C GLU A 581 -29.01 28.19 23.74
N LYS A 582 -27.72 28.52 23.82
CA LYS A 582 -27.07 29.37 22.83
C LYS A 582 -26.02 28.49 22.18
N LEU A 583 -26.26 28.16 20.90
CA LEU A 583 -25.40 27.39 20.00
C LEU A 583 -23.91 27.75 20.15
N GLU A 584 -23.20 27.05 21.03
CA GLU A 584 -21.75 26.87 20.94
C GLU A 584 -21.49 25.44 20.48
N TYR A 585 -21.03 25.31 19.24
CA TYR A 585 -20.47 24.07 18.71
C TYR A 585 -19.28 23.63 19.57
N LEU A 586 -19.52 22.74 20.54
CA LEU A 586 -18.46 22.03 21.25
C LEU A 586 -17.79 21.04 20.30
N SER A 587 -16.69 21.49 19.69
CA SER A 587 -15.76 20.63 18.98
C SER A 587 -15.21 19.53 19.91
N PRO A 588 -15.04 18.27 19.45
CA PRO A 588 -14.53 17.19 20.29
C PRO A 588 -13.07 17.46 20.67
N ARG A 589 -12.85 18.03 21.87
CA ARG A 589 -11.51 18.28 22.43
C ARG A 589 -10.94 17.04 23.09
N SER A 590 -10.51 16.09 22.27
CA SER A 590 -9.29 15.34 22.56
C SER A 590 -8.31 15.74 21.46
N ARG A 591 -7.32 16.58 21.80
CA ARG A 591 -6.17 16.78 20.93
C ARG A 591 -5.49 15.42 20.82
N HIS A 592 -5.63 14.75 19.67
CA HIS A 592 -4.66 13.73 19.28
C HIS A 592 -3.27 14.31 19.54
N GLN A 593 -2.41 13.60 20.28
CA GLN A 593 -1.00 13.99 20.38
C GLN A 593 -0.50 14.11 18.94
N GLN A 594 -0.07 15.31 18.54
CA GLN A 594 0.38 15.53 17.17
C GLN A 594 1.64 14.68 16.95
N PRO A 595 1.69 13.84 15.89
CA PRO A 595 2.91 13.12 15.57
C PRO A 595 4.05 14.14 15.38
N ALA A 596 5.10 14.00 16.17
CA ALA A 596 6.14 15.01 16.35
C ALA A 596 7.17 15.02 15.18
N ALA A 597 6.70 15.04 13.93
CA ALA A 597 7.54 14.95 12.74
C ALA A 597 8.50 16.15 12.55
N PHE A 598 8.14 17.33 13.05
CA PHE A 598 8.95 18.55 12.97
C PHE A 598 9.75 18.86 14.24
N ARG A 599 9.54 18.08 15.32
CA ARG A 599 10.21 18.32 16.60
C ARG A 599 11.68 17.90 16.51
N GLU A 600 12.55 18.75 17.05
CA GLU A 600 13.98 18.45 17.22
C GLU A 600 14.16 17.12 17.97
N ARG A 601 15.09 16.31 17.48
CA ARG A 601 15.43 15.01 18.08
C ARG A 601 16.59 15.19 19.06
N PRO A 602 16.66 14.36 20.11
CA PRO A 602 17.77 14.42 21.06
C PRO A 602 19.10 14.14 20.36
N ASN A 603 20.08 15.02 20.55
CA ASN A 603 21.43 14.94 20.02
C ASN A 603 22.44 14.93 21.19
N PRO A 604 22.68 13.78 21.84
CA PRO A 604 23.74 13.67 22.84
C PRO A 604 25.11 14.00 22.22
N PRO A 605 26.08 14.47 23.03
CA PRO A 605 27.43 14.84 22.60
C PRO A 605 28.31 13.59 22.52
N ASP A 606 27.84 12.57 21.80
CA ASP A 606 28.46 11.24 21.69
C ASP A 606 29.22 11.06 20.36
N THR A 607 29.58 12.16 19.70
CA THR A 607 30.21 12.09 18.38
C THR A 607 31.60 11.48 18.46
N SER A 608 31.97 10.75 17.40
CA SER A 608 33.32 10.26 17.23
C SER A 608 34.33 11.41 17.19
N PHE A 609 33.96 12.55 16.57
CA PHE A 609 34.80 13.75 16.53
C PHE A 609 35.22 14.23 17.92
N ARG A 610 34.24 14.41 18.82
CA ARG A 610 34.50 14.86 20.20
C ARG A 610 35.44 13.90 20.92
N ARG A 611 35.19 12.59 20.83
CA ARG A 611 36.03 11.57 21.46
C ARG A 611 37.47 11.57 20.95
N PHE A 612 37.68 11.72 19.65
CA PHE A 612 39.04 11.75 19.07
C PHE A 612 39.76 13.08 19.36
N TYR A 613 39.02 14.18 19.47
CA TYR A 613 39.58 15.47 19.87
C TYR A 613 40.01 15.47 21.34
N GLU A 614 39.16 14.98 22.26
CA GLU A 614 39.47 14.85 23.70
C GLU A 614 40.68 13.94 23.94
N ARG A 615 40.87 12.92 23.09
CA ARG A 615 42.05 12.04 23.10
C ARG A 615 43.30 12.66 22.47
N ALA A 616 43.19 13.85 21.87
CA ALA A 616 44.24 14.52 21.11
C ALA A 616 44.78 13.73 19.89
N ASP A 617 43.96 12.86 19.31
CA ASP A 617 44.32 12.03 18.15
C ASP A 617 44.18 12.78 16.81
N LEU A 618 43.53 13.97 16.81
CA LEU A 618 43.32 14.79 15.63
C LEU A 618 44.49 15.78 15.40
N PRO A 619 45.04 15.88 14.18
CA PRO A 619 46.18 16.75 13.88
C PRO A 619 45.77 18.22 13.65
N ILE A 620 44.91 18.75 14.53
CA ILE A 620 44.35 20.10 14.43
C ILE A 620 44.56 20.90 15.71
N GLN A 621 44.66 22.22 15.56
CA GLN A 621 44.70 23.17 16.66
C GLN A 621 44.02 24.48 16.23
N ILE A 622 43.50 25.25 17.19
CA ILE A 622 42.96 26.58 16.89
C ILE A 622 44.12 27.56 16.85
N ASP A 623 44.23 28.28 15.74
CA ASP A 623 45.08 29.46 15.62
C ASP A 623 44.26 30.72 15.93
N HIS A 624 44.74 31.47 16.93
CA HIS A 624 44.15 32.71 17.41
C HIS A 624 44.87 33.96 16.85
N GLY A 625 45.77 33.80 15.88
CA GLY A 625 46.61 34.88 15.36
C GLY A 625 45.91 35.96 14.51
N GLY A 626 44.63 35.79 14.14
CA GLY A 626 43.92 36.67 13.20
C GLY A 626 42.57 37.24 13.69
N VAL A 627 41.91 38.02 12.82
CA VAL A 627 40.56 38.62 13.08
C VAL A 627 39.46 37.55 13.24
N ARG A 628 39.69 36.34 12.71
CA ARG A 628 38.86 35.15 12.90
C ARG A 628 39.77 33.99 13.29
N ASN A 629 39.28 33.12 14.18
CA ASN A 629 39.95 31.86 14.50
C ASN A 629 40.09 31.03 13.22
N MET A 630 41.24 30.38 13.06
CA MET A 630 41.54 29.46 11.95
C MET A 630 41.96 28.09 12.49
N VAL A 631 41.90 27.06 11.65
CA VAL A 631 42.42 25.73 12.02
C VAL A 631 43.87 25.63 11.54
N ALA A 632 44.79 25.48 12.48
CA ALA A 632 46.18 25.13 12.20
C ALA A 632 46.32 23.61 12.14
N TRP A 633 46.73 23.09 10.99
CA TRP A 633 46.98 21.68 10.78
C TRP A 633 48.41 21.33 11.17
N LYS A 634 48.59 20.31 12.02
CA LYS A 634 49.92 19.80 12.42
C LYS A 634 50.60 18.98 11.32
N VAL A 635 49.82 18.50 10.35
CA VAL A 635 50.25 17.69 9.21
C VAL A 635 49.62 18.25 7.95
N ASP A 636 50.37 18.26 6.85
CA ASP A 636 49.85 18.69 5.55
C ASP A 636 48.58 17.91 5.16
N ILE A 637 47.52 18.63 4.80
CA ILE A 637 46.20 18.05 4.48
C ILE A 637 46.29 17.03 3.35
N THR A 638 47.15 17.27 2.36
CA THR A 638 47.33 16.38 1.21
C THR A 638 47.93 15.03 1.59
N LYS A 639 48.58 14.90 2.75
CA LYS A 639 49.17 13.65 3.25
C LYS A 639 48.26 12.88 4.20
N LEU A 640 47.12 13.46 4.59
CA LEU A 640 46.16 12.81 5.49
C LEU A 640 45.44 11.63 4.80
N ASP A 641 45.03 10.66 5.64
CA ASP A 641 44.17 9.55 5.24
C ASP A 641 42.69 9.96 5.33
N PHE A 642 42.07 10.16 4.17
CA PHE A 642 40.69 10.60 4.07
C PHE A 642 39.69 9.51 4.49
N HIS A 643 40.04 8.22 4.42
CA HIS A 643 39.16 7.15 4.91
C HIS A 643 39.04 7.17 6.44
N HIS A 644 40.08 7.60 7.14
CA HIS A 644 40.05 7.70 8.59
C HIS A 644 39.45 9.03 9.06
N TYR A 645 39.98 10.15 8.59
CA TYR A 645 39.68 11.47 9.18
C TYR A 645 38.36 12.06 8.67
N LEU A 646 38.07 11.99 7.37
CA LEU A 646 36.92 12.70 6.80
C LEU A 646 35.56 12.23 7.40
N PRO A 647 35.29 10.92 7.62
CA PRO A 647 34.08 10.49 8.30
C PRO A 647 33.95 10.99 9.74
N ILE A 648 35.08 11.08 10.48
CA ILE A 648 35.12 11.59 11.86
C ILE A 648 34.70 13.07 11.88
N PHE A 649 35.26 13.88 10.98
CA PHE A 649 34.90 15.28 10.84
C PHE A 649 33.42 15.47 10.47
N PHE A 650 32.90 14.67 9.52
CA PHE A 650 31.48 14.72 9.14
C PHE A 650 30.51 14.28 10.25
N ASP A 651 30.91 13.37 11.14
CA ASP A 651 30.10 13.02 12.33
C ASP A 651 30.08 14.17 13.36
N GLY A 652 31.16 14.95 13.42
CA GLY A 652 31.27 16.18 14.20
C GLY A 652 30.29 17.30 13.81
N LEU A 653 29.66 17.24 12.63
CA LEU A 653 28.63 18.22 12.22
C LEU A 653 27.41 18.27 13.16
N ARG A 654 27.22 17.23 13.98
CA ARG A 654 26.17 17.17 15.00
C ARG A 654 26.47 18.03 16.23
N GLU A 655 27.72 18.46 16.41
CA GLU A 655 28.16 19.26 17.55
C GLU A 655 27.63 20.70 17.47
N VAL A 656 27.22 21.21 18.62
CA VAL A 656 26.70 22.59 18.77
C VAL A 656 27.58 23.40 19.73
N GLU A 657 28.40 22.73 20.55
CA GLU A 657 29.29 23.37 21.51
C GLU A 657 30.61 23.79 20.86
N GLU A 658 31.09 24.98 21.23
CA GLU A 658 32.45 25.44 20.91
C GLU A 658 33.44 24.78 21.89
N PRO A 659 34.63 24.34 21.44
CA PRO A 659 35.24 24.55 20.12
C PRO A 659 34.90 23.48 19.05
N TYR A 660 34.18 22.42 19.42
CA TYR A 660 33.97 21.24 18.57
C TYR A 660 33.22 21.57 17.27
N ALA A 661 32.20 22.40 17.36
CA ALA A 661 31.37 22.80 16.22
C ALA A 661 32.16 23.62 15.19
N PHE A 662 33.07 24.49 15.63
CA PHE A 662 33.93 25.28 14.74
C PHE A 662 35.01 24.41 14.09
N LEU A 663 35.71 23.59 14.89
CA LEU A 663 36.81 22.75 14.41
C LEU A 663 36.35 21.71 13.40
N SER A 664 35.19 21.08 13.64
CA SER A 664 34.61 20.12 12.69
C SER A 664 34.24 20.79 11.36
N GLU A 665 33.53 21.92 11.41
CA GLU A 665 33.07 22.63 10.21
C GLU A 665 34.22 23.18 9.36
N GLN A 666 35.22 23.82 9.98
CA GLN A 666 36.38 24.34 9.25
C GLN A 666 37.30 23.20 8.77
N GLY A 667 37.48 22.15 9.58
CA GLY A 667 38.26 20.99 9.17
C GLY A 667 37.73 20.33 7.90
N ILE A 668 36.40 20.19 7.77
CA ILE A 668 35.77 19.68 6.53
C ILE A 668 36.05 20.62 5.36
N LYS A 669 35.86 21.93 5.53
CA LYS A 669 36.10 22.91 4.46
C LYS A 669 37.54 22.83 3.94
N ASP A 670 38.50 22.83 4.85
CA ASP A 670 39.93 22.76 4.50
C ASP A 670 40.28 21.45 3.78
N MET A 671 39.72 20.32 4.22
CA MET A 671 39.94 19.01 3.57
C MET A 671 39.32 18.94 2.17
N LEU A 672 38.09 19.45 2.00
CA LEU A 672 37.39 19.43 0.71
C LEU A 672 38.00 20.38 -0.32
N ILE A 673 38.49 21.55 0.11
CA ILE A 673 39.09 22.56 -0.79
C ILE A 673 40.50 22.16 -1.20
N ASN A 674 41.34 21.69 -0.25
CA ASN A 674 42.76 21.47 -0.51
C ASN A 674 43.09 20.09 -1.10
N ALA A 675 42.18 19.10 -1.01
CA ALA A 675 42.41 17.74 -1.53
C ALA A 675 41.10 17.07 -2.02
N SER A 676 40.39 17.73 -2.94
CA SER A 676 39.12 17.24 -3.51
C SER A 676 39.24 15.89 -4.23
N ASN A 677 40.40 15.59 -4.84
CA ASN A 677 40.65 14.33 -5.55
C ASN A 677 40.61 13.06 -4.68
N LYS A 678 40.73 13.20 -3.36
CA LYS A 678 40.69 12.07 -2.41
C LYS A 678 39.28 11.78 -1.86
N VAL A 679 38.29 12.61 -2.20
CA VAL A 679 36.94 12.55 -1.60
C VAL A 679 36.09 11.45 -2.23
N LEU A 680 36.18 11.25 -3.55
CA LEU A 680 35.32 10.32 -4.32
C LEU A 680 35.29 8.88 -3.73
N PRO A 681 36.42 8.24 -3.36
CA PRO A 681 36.40 6.89 -2.79
C PRO A 681 35.77 6.81 -1.39
N VAL A 682 35.68 7.94 -0.69
CA VAL A 682 35.22 8.01 0.71
C VAL A 682 33.71 8.27 0.79
N VAL A 683 33.08 8.74 -0.29
CA VAL A 683 31.65 9.12 -0.36
C VAL A 683 30.70 8.11 0.33
N PRO A 684 30.80 6.78 0.12
CA PRO A 684 29.91 5.81 0.77
C PRO A 684 29.98 5.84 2.31
N GLN A 685 31.14 6.18 2.88
CA GLN A 685 31.35 6.25 4.34
C GLN A 685 30.73 7.53 4.94
N LEU A 686 30.58 8.59 4.13
CA LEU A 686 30.02 9.88 4.57
C LEU A 686 28.48 9.87 4.66
N ILE A 687 27.82 8.92 4.01
CA ILE A 687 26.34 8.85 3.96
C ILE A 687 25.72 8.73 5.35
N ILE A 688 26.30 7.92 6.24
CA ILE A 688 25.75 7.69 7.59
C ILE A 688 25.91 8.93 8.49
N PRO A 689 27.09 9.57 8.58
CA PRO A 689 27.26 10.84 9.28
C PRO A 689 26.32 11.94 8.79
N ILE A 690 26.23 12.17 7.48
CA ILE A 690 25.37 13.20 6.87
C ILE A 690 23.90 12.93 7.23
N LYS A 691 23.45 11.68 7.07
CA LYS A 691 22.09 11.26 7.44
C LYS A 691 21.82 11.48 8.93
N SER A 692 22.77 11.18 9.80
CA SER A 692 22.63 11.34 11.24
C SER A 692 22.50 12.81 11.62
N ALA A 693 23.31 13.70 11.01
CA ALA A 693 23.24 15.14 11.20
C ALA A 693 21.89 15.72 10.75
N LEU A 694 21.40 15.35 9.55
CA LEU A 694 20.09 15.79 9.04
C LEU A 694 18.94 15.29 9.95
N ASN A 695 19.02 14.06 10.45
CA ASN A 695 17.98 13.47 11.29
C ASN A 695 17.83 14.13 12.67
N THR A 696 18.78 14.96 13.12
CA THR A 696 18.64 15.74 14.37
C THR A 696 17.45 16.70 14.33
N ARG A 697 17.01 17.10 13.12
CA ARG A 697 15.93 18.09 12.89
C ARG A 697 16.21 19.48 13.50
N ASN A 698 17.44 19.72 13.96
CA ASN A 698 17.88 21.02 14.43
C ASN A 698 18.25 21.89 13.22
N ALA A 699 17.62 23.06 13.09
CA ALA A 699 17.81 23.93 11.94
C ALA A 699 19.28 24.36 11.74
N ARG A 700 20.03 24.60 12.82
CA ARG A 700 21.44 25.03 12.75
C ARG A 700 22.33 23.92 12.19
N ILE A 701 22.12 22.68 12.64
CA ILE A 701 22.87 21.51 12.18
C ILE A 701 22.54 21.20 10.71
N ILE A 702 21.26 21.27 10.33
CA ILE A 702 20.84 21.03 8.95
C ILE A 702 21.48 22.05 8.00
N VAL A 703 21.45 23.34 8.34
CA VAL A 703 22.06 24.40 7.51
C VAL A 703 23.56 24.15 7.31
N LYS A 704 24.31 23.85 8.39
CA LYS A 704 25.74 23.50 8.29
C LYS A 704 25.97 22.28 7.39
N THR A 705 25.17 21.23 7.56
CA THR A 705 25.27 19.99 6.80
C THR A 705 24.98 20.21 5.31
N LEU A 706 23.99 21.05 4.98
CA LEU A 706 23.67 21.41 3.59
C LEU A 706 24.80 22.19 2.93
N HIS A 707 25.39 23.17 3.61
CA HIS A 707 26.57 23.88 3.07
C HIS A 707 27.75 22.92 2.82
N MET A 708 28.00 21.96 3.72
CA MET A 708 29.06 20.98 3.52
C MET A 708 28.75 20.01 2.37
N LEU A 709 27.48 19.63 2.20
CA LEU A 709 27.04 18.81 1.07
C LEU A 709 27.20 19.55 -0.27
N GLN A 710 26.84 20.83 -0.32
CA GLN A 710 27.04 21.69 -1.49
C GLN A 710 28.53 21.83 -1.84
N LEU A 711 29.39 22.09 -0.84
CA LEU A 711 30.83 22.20 -1.03
C LEU A 711 31.44 20.88 -1.52
N MET A 712 31.01 19.75 -0.95
CA MET A 712 31.50 18.43 -1.34
C MET A 712 31.16 18.08 -2.80
N VAL A 713 30.00 18.52 -3.30
CA VAL A 713 29.60 18.27 -4.70
C VAL A 713 30.28 19.23 -5.66
N THR A 714 30.55 20.46 -5.24
CA THR A 714 31.15 21.51 -6.10
C THR A 714 32.68 21.56 -6.06
N CYS A 715 33.34 20.92 -5.09
CA CYS A 715 34.80 20.97 -4.94
C CYS A 715 35.58 20.33 -6.11
N GLU A 716 34.97 19.39 -6.84
CA GLU A 716 35.57 18.76 -8.03
C GLU A 716 35.44 19.65 -9.28
N SER A 717 34.29 20.32 -9.44
CA SER A 717 34.02 21.24 -10.56
C SER A 717 34.94 22.47 -10.56
N ALA A 718 35.41 22.90 -9.39
CA ALA A 718 36.36 24.01 -9.26
C ALA A 718 37.81 23.65 -9.71
N ALA A 719 38.13 22.36 -9.81
CA ALA A 719 39.47 21.86 -10.10
C ALA A 719 39.66 21.35 -11.55
N GLN A 720 38.58 21.26 -12.35
CA GLN A 720 38.59 20.74 -13.73
C GLN A 720 38.34 21.86 -14.75
N PRO A 721 39.27 22.16 -15.68
CA PRO A 721 39.09 23.20 -16.71
C PRO A 721 38.04 22.89 -17.79
N SER A 722 37.54 21.64 -17.85
CA SER A 722 36.79 21.07 -18.97
C SER A 722 35.26 20.99 -18.77
N GLY A 723 34.70 21.67 -17.77
CA GLY A 723 33.26 21.97 -17.68
C GLY A 723 32.30 20.76 -17.63
N GLY A 724 32.78 19.56 -17.31
CA GLY A 724 31.94 18.37 -17.15
C GLY A 724 31.34 18.23 -15.73
N PRO A 725 30.22 17.49 -15.56
CA PRO A 725 29.65 17.23 -14.24
C PRO A 725 30.61 16.40 -13.39
N GLY A 726 30.90 16.86 -12.16
CA GLY A 726 31.79 16.16 -11.21
C GLY A 726 31.30 14.74 -10.89
N LEU A 727 32.24 13.80 -10.76
CA LEU A 727 31.96 12.39 -10.46
C LEU A 727 31.37 12.18 -9.06
N ILE A 728 31.68 13.08 -8.11
CA ILE A 728 31.12 13.02 -6.75
C ILE A 728 29.59 13.16 -6.76
N GLY A 729 29.04 14.05 -7.59
CA GLY A 729 27.58 14.24 -7.70
C GLY A 729 26.87 12.98 -8.21
N GLN A 730 27.42 12.35 -9.24
CA GLN A 730 26.92 11.10 -9.80
C GLN A 730 26.99 9.94 -8.80
N ALA A 731 28.09 9.86 -8.02
CA ALA A 731 28.26 8.85 -6.99
C ALA A 731 27.23 8.96 -5.85
N LEU A 732 26.62 10.13 -5.62
CA LEU A 732 25.60 10.35 -4.59
C LEU A 732 24.19 9.90 -5.00
N VAL A 733 23.88 9.78 -6.29
CA VAL A 733 22.54 9.47 -6.80
C VAL A 733 21.93 8.19 -6.17
N PRO A 734 22.67 7.07 -6.04
CA PRO A 734 22.14 5.86 -5.38
C PRO A 734 21.73 6.07 -3.91
N TYR A 735 22.28 7.10 -3.26
CA TYR A 735 22.10 7.40 -1.84
C TYR A 735 21.03 8.46 -1.56
N TYR A 736 20.43 9.09 -2.59
CA TYR A 736 19.37 10.10 -2.41
C TYR A 736 18.20 9.61 -1.55
N ARG A 737 17.85 8.32 -1.65
CA ARG A 737 16.79 7.70 -0.81
C ARG A 737 17.05 7.82 0.68
N GLN A 738 18.30 7.96 1.09
CA GLN A 738 18.69 8.06 2.50
C GLN A 738 18.78 9.52 2.99
N LEU A 739 19.08 10.46 2.11
CA LEU A 739 19.37 11.87 2.45
C LEU A 739 18.16 12.78 2.25
N LEU A 740 17.46 12.67 1.11
CA LEU A 740 16.39 13.57 0.70
C LEU A 740 15.08 13.50 1.54
N PRO A 741 14.72 12.40 2.23
CA PRO A 741 13.48 12.36 3.02
C PRO A 741 13.38 13.45 4.09
N VAL A 742 14.50 13.81 4.73
CA VAL A 742 14.51 14.89 5.74
C VAL A 742 14.31 16.25 5.08
N LEU A 743 14.91 16.47 3.90
CA LEU A 743 14.78 17.73 3.17
C LEU A 743 13.33 17.99 2.75
N ASN A 744 12.59 16.94 2.37
CA ASN A 744 11.16 17.04 2.04
C ASN A 744 10.30 17.56 3.22
N ILE A 745 10.71 17.29 4.47
CA ILE A 745 10.00 17.80 5.66
C ILE A 745 10.14 19.32 5.74
N PHE A 746 11.32 19.86 5.41
CA PHE A 746 11.67 21.26 5.63
C PHE A 746 11.68 22.15 4.37
N ILE A 747 11.45 21.59 3.18
CA ILE A 747 11.50 22.32 1.89
C ILE A 747 10.54 23.52 1.82
N ARG A 748 9.45 23.50 2.59
CA ARG A 748 8.47 24.60 2.66
C ARG A 748 8.68 25.54 3.84
N LYS A 749 9.77 25.38 4.60
CA LYS A 749 10.07 26.21 5.78
C LYS A 749 10.79 27.48 5.35
N ASN A 750 10.03 28.38 4.71
CA ASN A 750 10.46 29.72 4.35
C ASN A 750 9.73 30.76 5.21
N ASP A 751 10.45 31.82 5.57
CA ASP A 751 9.86 32.96 6.26
C ASP A 751 9.21 33.90 5.24
N ASN A 752 7.88 33.97 5.24
CA ASN A 752 7.15 34.91 4.40
C ASN A 752 7.07 36.27 5.12
N ILE A 753 7.82 37.24 4.63
CA ILE A 753 7.91 38.60 5.19
C ILE A 753 7.07 39.63 4.42
N GLY A 754 6.23 39.22 3.46
CA GLY A 754 5.39 40.12 2.67
C GLY A 754 6.24 41.11 1.85
N ASP A 755 5.96 42.41 2.00
CA ASP A 755 6.68 43.50 1.33
C ASP A 755 7.97 43.95 2.06
N ALA A 756 8.32 43.32 3.18
CA ALA A 756 9.53 43.66 3.94
C ALA A 756 10.79 43.05 3.30
N ILE A 757 11.95 43.66 3.56
CA ILE A 757 13.25 43.19 3.06
C ILE A 757 13.91 42.29 4.12
N ASP A 758 14.39 41.12 3.72
CA ASP A 758 15.13 40.21 4.59
C ASP A 758 16.59 40.67 4.72
N TYR A 759 16.94 41.26 5.87
CA TYR A 759 18.32 41.67 6.18
C TYR A 759 19.23 40.50 6.59
N SER A 760 18.69 39.30 6.81
CA SER A 760 19.44 38.12 7.22
C SER A 760 19.94 37.26 6.05
N GLN A 761 19.64 37.65 4.81
CA GLN A 761 20.08 36.97 3.57
C GLN A 761 21.59 36.70 3.53
N ARG A 762 22.42 37.65 4.00
CA ARG A 762 23.89 37.49 4.06
C ARG A 762 24.35 36.32 4.92
N LYS A 763 23.50 35.82 5.82
CA LYS A 763 23.80 34.69 6.70
C LYS A 763 23.30 33.35 6.17
N GLN A 764 22.54 33.33 5.05
CA GLN A 764 21.98 32.13 4.41
C GLN A 764 21.32 31.15 5.40
N LEU A 765 20.53 31.68 6.33
CA LEU A 765 19.89 30.88 7.39
C LEU A 765 18.48 30.37 7.02
N ASN A 766 17.92 30.86 5.90
CA ASN A 766 16.62 30.40 5.41
C ASN A 766 16.75 28.97 4.90
N LEU A 767 16.06 28.05 5.58
CA LEU A 767 16.24 26.62 5.37
C LEU A 767 15.60 26.12 4.07
N GLY A 768 14.42 26.61 3.68
CA GLY A 768 13.78 26.14 2.45
C GLY A 768 14.51 26.64 1.20
N ASP A 769 15.00 27.88 1.19
CA ASP A 769 15.82 28.41 0.09
C ASP A 769 17.13 27.63 -0.06
N LEU A 770 17.79 27.31 1.07
CA LEU A 770 19.02 26.53 1.05
C LEU A 770 18.80 25.08 0.59
N ILE A 771 17.67 24.46 0.99
CA ILE A 771 17.29 23.13 0.51
C ILE A 771 17.07 23.18 -0.99
N GLN A 772 16.34 24.18 -1.49
CA GLN A 772 16.08 24.34 -2.91
C GLN A 772 17.41 24.44 -3.68
N GLN A 773 18.30 25.37 -3.31
CA GLN A 773 19.64 25.50 -3.93
C GLN A 773 20.44 24.21 -3.89
N THR A 774 20.36 23.45 -2.78
CA THR A 774 21.06 22.16 -2.67
C THR A 774 20.51 21.14 -3.67
N LEU A 775 19.19 21.06 -3.86
CA LEU A 775 18.59 20.14 -4.83
C LEU A 775 18.98 20.49 -6.27
N GLU A 776 19.09 21.77 -6.57
CA GLU A 776 19.55 22.27 -7.88
C GLU A 776 20.99 21.86 -8.16
N ILE A 777 21.88 22.04 -7.17
CA ILE A 777 23.29 21.61 -7.26
C ILE A 777 23.38 20.09 -7.46
N LEU A 778 22.55 19.31 -6.76
CA LEU A 778 22.49 17.86 -6.88
C LEU A 778 21.98 17.41 -8.24
N GLU A 779 21.00 18.10 -8.83
CA GLU A 779 20.53 17.81 -10.19
C GLU A 779 21.60 18.12 -11.23
N ILE A 780 22.24 19.30 -11.15
CA ILE A 780 23.28 19.75 -12.10
C ILE A 780 24.49 18.79 -12.12
N HIS A 781 24.91 18.30 -10.96
CA HIS A 781 26.12 17.48 -10.83
C HIS A 781 25.82 15.96 -10.78
N GLY A 782 24.55 15.55 -10.69
CA GLY A 782 24.15 14.16 -10.50
C GLY A 782 24.00 13.34 -11.80
N GLY A 783 24.06 13.97 -12.97
CA GLY A 783 23.88 13.32 -14.27
C GLY A 783 22.41 13.02 -14.62
N ASP A 784 22.20 12.29 -15.73
CA ASP A 784 20.88 12.15 -16.39
C ASP A 784 19.78 11.56 -15.50
N ASP A 785 20.13 10.67 -14.56
CA ASP A 785 19.19 10.00 -13.66
C ASP A 785 18.88 10.77 -12.37
N ALA A 786 19.58 11.89 -12.11
CA ALA A 786 19.45 12.63 -10.85
C ALA A 786 18.04 13.21 -10.66
N PHE A 787 17.48 13.83 -11.71
CA PHE A 787 16.15 14.42 -11.66
C PHE A 787 15.06 13.40 -11.33
N ILE A 788 15.10 12.22 -11.95
CA ILE A 788 14.10 11.15 -11.73
C ILE A 788 14.12 10.71 -10.26
N ASN A 789 15.32 10.54 -9.69
CA ASN A 789 15.50 10.14 -8.30
C ASN A 789 15.08 11.24 -7.31
N ILE A 790 15.43 12.50 -7.59
CA ILE A 790 15.00 13.66 -6.79
C ILE A 790 13.48 13.81 -6.83
N LYS A 791 12.86 13.77 -8.02
CA LYS A 791 11.41 13.92 -8.22
C LYS A 791 10.60 12.81 -7.55
N TYR A 792 11.14 11.59 -7.52
CA TYR A 792 10.52 10.47 -6.82
C TYR A 792 10.45 10.73 -5.30
N LEU A 793 11.51 11.28 -4.71
CA LEU A 793 11.63 11.51 -3.26
C LEU A 793 10.99 12.83 -2.81
N ILE A 794 11.09 13.86 -3.64
CA ILE A 794 10.54 15.21 -3.43
C ILE A 794 9.64 15.57 -4.61
N PRO A 795 8.35 15.20 -4.56
CA PRO A 795 7.43 15.39 -5.70
C PRO A 795 7.20 16.86 -6.07
N THR A 796 7.44 17.78 -5.13
CA THR A 796 7.25 19.22 -5.31
C THR A 796 8.39 19.89 -6.07
N TYR A 797 9.55 19.22 -6.21
CA TYR A 797 10.70 19.77 -6.91
C TYR A 797 10.44 19.90 -8.42
N GLN A 798 10.99 20.96 -9.01
CA GLN A 798 10.92 21.26 -10.44
C GLN A 798 12.34 21.25 -11.00
N SER A 799 12.52 20.67 -12.20
CA SER A 799 13.83 20.56 -12.84
C SER A 799 14.36 21.94 -13.22
N VAL A 800 15.64 22.18 -12.96
CA VAL A 800 16.33 23.39 -13.42
C VAL A 800 16.87 23.26 -14.84
N CYS A 801 17.04 22.03 -15.35
CA CYS A 801 17.64 21.75 -16.66
C CYS A 801 16.63 21.68 -17.82
N LEU A 802 15.34 21.92 -17.58
CA LEU A 802 14.27 21.90 -18.60
C LEU A 802 13.90 23.31 -19.14
N GLY A 803 14.81 24.28 -19.02
CA GLY A 803 14.70 25.63 -19.58
C GLY A 803 15.50 25.82 -20.85
#